data_AF-A0A3Q8CHR0-F1
#
_entry.id   AF-A0A3Q8CHR0-F1
#
_cell.length_a   1.000
_cell.length_b   1.000
_cell.length_c   1.000
_cell.angle_alpha   90.00
_cell.angle_beta   90.00
_cell.angle_gamma   90.00
#
_symmetry.space_group_name_H-M   'P 1'
#
loop_
_entity.id
_entity.type
_entity.pdbx_description
1 polymer ?
#
loop_
_entity_poly.entity_id
_entity_poly.type
_entity_poly.pdbx_seq_one_letter_code
_entity_poly.pdbx_strand_id
1 'polypeptide(L)'
;MRKRDLGILMLAAIAIFFCLQNEGDFSFREAWFHLTEEYPFKNEAERLPPPLITDLNGDGRSEILVATHDAKIQVLEPHVGSADEGFSEARLIAEVSLLPERVRIAAGRRPVAMSTGFIHSVYKQGEIRKQILVVVTAGWSVMCFDHNLKKLWETNIQEDFPHGAHHREVAISISNYTLKHGDVGLVIVGGRMELQPHLFLDPFEEAIIAEKNAEQHQRSLEEKEGVEAGSTKLSGQDLRHFSYYAFAGRSGIQRWKHRSEDLEHHLSDSSELIPQYNYKLDAQALNSRRPGEVECKEFRESILGVMPHHWERREDTKFELAHFRKHKRKTLKKMPGRKSSPLDKLDDKHVYGKDTNNKIVGAIGKAAEYAASSKKRKRNLYFPMITNQTQLWWIPNVLVAHQKEGIEAIHLASGRTICKLHLQEGGLHADINGDGVLDHVQAVGGGGAEQTVSTGTMEILRPCWAVASSGVPVREQLFNASICRYSPFGVFHQGDFSSQTFGHNTVNAAPIEVATPILIPRNDGHKHQKGSHGDVIFLTSRGEVTSYAAGVHGQGAIRRWQLLTGSSWSNLPSPAGMVEEKVVPTLKALSLHAHGSQAVVLVAGEQEATIISPSGSLLASILLPSPPILPLLDGDFSNDGLTDLVLVTSNGIYGFVQTRQPGALFFSSLVGCLIIVMAVILVSQHFNSTKSKPRAFERKSIDPR
;
A
#
# COMPACT_ATOMS: atom_id res chain seq x y z
N MET A 1 -58.51 1.35 9.99
CA MET A 1 -57.86 2.03 8.85
C MET A 1 -58.60 1.71 7.57
N ARG A 2 -58.92 2.71 6.74
CA ARG A 2 -59.49 2.45 5.41
C ARG A 2 -58.41 1.83 4.52
N LYS A 3 -58.77 1.00 3.52
CA LYS A 3 -57.82 0.40 2.55
C LYS A 3 -56.87 1.44 1.92
N ARG A 4 -57.31 2.70 1.85
CA ARG A 4 -56.55 3.88 1.40
C ARG A 4 -55.40 4.26 2.34
N ASP A 5 -55.63 4.26 3.65
CA ASP A 5 -54.62 4.67 4.64
C ASP A 5 -53.48 3.63 4.71
N LEU A 6 -53.83 2.36 4.47
CA LEU A 6 -52.87 1.27 4.32
C LEU A 6 -51.99 1.43 3.06
N GLY A 7 -52.58 1.86 1.94
CA GLY A 7 -51.85 2.07 0.68
C GLY A 7 -50.82 3.21 0.78
N ILE A 8 -51.18 4.30 1.46
CA ILE A 8 -50.27 5.44 1.70
C ILE A 8 -49.12 5.01 2.63
N LEU A 9 -49.41 4.26 3.69
CA LEU A 9 -48.38 3.72 4.58
C LEU A 9 -47.42 2.76 3.86
N MET A 10 -47.93 1.91 2.97
CA MET A 10 -47.09 1.00 2.18
C MET A 10 -46.21 1.75 1.18
N LEU A 11 -46.72 2.78 0.50
CA LEU A 11 -45.91 3.62 -0.38
C LEU A 11 -44.82 4.39 0.38
N ALA A 12 -45.16 4.96 1.53
CA ALA A 12 -44.18 5.63 2.39
C ALA A 12 -43.13 4.64 2.94
N ALA A 13 -43.52 3.41 3.29
CA ALA A 13 -42.60 2.38 3.74
C ALA A 13 -41.65 1.92 2.61
N ILE A 14 -42.17 1.71 1.39
CA ILE A 14 -41.36 1.36 0.22
C ILE A 14 -40.41 2.50 -0.14
N ALA A 15 -40.86 3.75 0.01
CA ALA A 15 -40.04 4.93 -0.21
C ALA A 15 -38.88 5.05 0.75
N ILE A 16 -39.15 4.92 2.05
CA ILE A 16 -38.14 4.93 3.09
C ILE A 16 -37.18 3.76 2.86
N PHE A 17 -37.71 2.58 2.53
CA PHE A 17 -36.89 1.42 2.19
C PHE A 17 -35.97 1.67 1.00
N PHE A 18 -36.46 2.25 -0.09
CA PHE A 18 -35.66 2.55 -1.28
C PHE A 18 -34.64 3.68 -1.04
N CYS A 19 -34.99 4.68 -0.23
CA CYS A 19 -34.06 5.74 0.19
C CYS A 19 -32.97 5.22 1.13
N LEU A 20 -33.28 4.24 1.98
CA LEU A 20 -32.29 3.58 2.84
C LEU A 20 -31.40 2.60 2.07
N GLN A 21 -31.88 2.07 0.93
CA GLN A 21 -31.12 1.14 0.10
C GLN A 21 -30.18 1.83 -0.89
N ASN A 22 -30.52 3.02 -1.36
CA ASN A 22 -29.63 3.80 -2.20
C ASN A 22 -28.74 4.67 -1.31
N GLU A 23 -27.52 4.21 -1.10
CA GLU A 23 -26.44 5.07 -0.61
C GLU A 23 -26.38 6.30 -1.52
N GLY A 24 -26.52 7.49 -0.94
CA GLY A 24 -26.53 8.73 -1.69
C GLY A 24 -25.15 9.07 -2.27
N ASP A 25 -25.04 10.23 -2.91
CA ASP A 25 -23.77 10.66 -3.51
C ASP A 25 -22.72 10.97 -2.44
N PHE A 26 -21.47 10.67 -2.78
CA PHE A 26 -20.31 10.97 -1.95
C PHE A 26 -19.76 12.35 -2.34
N SER A 27 -19.48 13.19 -1.36
CA SER A 27 -18.79 14.46 -1.56
C SER A 27 -17.69 14.64 -0.53
N PHE A 28 -16.69 15.45 -0.85
CA PHE A 28 -15.63 15.81 0.09
C PHE A 28 -15.77 17.28 0.41
N ARG A 29 -15.68 17.60 1.70
CA ARG A 29 -15.67 18.99 2.17
C ARG A 29 -14.34 19.32 2.79
N GLU A 30 -13.95 20.57 2.67
CA GLU A 30 -12.82 21.14 3.40
C GLU A 30 -13.10 21.04 4.90
N ALA A 31 -12.11 20.69 5.70
CA ALA A 31 -12.27 20.55 7.15
C ALA A 31 -11.25 21.38 7.91
N TRP A 32 -9.96 21.10 7.73
CA TRP A 32 -8.90 21.77 8.49
C TRP A 32 -7.63 21.98 7.68
N PHE A 33 -6.79 22.90 8.16
CA PHE A 33 -5.45 23.14 7.61
C PHE A 33 -4.43 23.38 8.73
N HIS A 34 -3.17 23.14 8.42
CA HIS A 34 -2.04 23.49 9.26
C HIS A 34 -0.93 24.04 8.36
N LEU A 35 -0.58 25.31 8.55
CA LEU A 35 0.46 25.96 7.74
C LEU A 35 1.84 25.56 8.26
N THR A 36 2.72 25.25 7.32
CA THR A 36 4.12 24.94 7.61
C THR A 36 4.97 26.04 7.01
N GLU A 37 6.06 26.42 7.69
CA GLU A 37 7.03 27.34 7.09
C GLU A 37 7.65 26.70 5.83
N GLU A 38 7.64 27.46 4.74
CA GLU A 38 8.23 27.04 3.47
C GLU A 38 9.74 26.84 3.67
N TYR A 39 10.20 25.60 3.57
CA TYR A 39 11.61 25.27 3.73
C TYR A 39 12.17 24.79 2.38
N PRO A 40 12.93 25.63 1.66
CA PRO A 40 13.53 25.22 0.40
C PRO A 40 14.56 24.14 0.67
N PHE A 41 14.29 22.92 0.20
CA PHE A 41 15.22 21.81 0.34
C PHE A 41 15.89 21.52 -1.01
N LYS A 42 17.21 21.27 -0.98
CA LYS A 42 18.01 21.14 -2.21
C LYS A 42 17.97 19.73 -2.79
N ASN A 43 17.74 18.73 -1.93
CA ASN A 43 17.82 17.32 -2.28
C ASN A 43 16.58 16.57 -1.80
N GLU A 44 16.12 15.56 -2.56
CA GLU A 44 14.97 14.72 -2.14
C GLU A 44 15.18 14.05 -0.77
N ALA A 45 16.43 13.74 -0.41
CA ALA A 45 16.80 13.19 0.89
C ALA A 45 16.51 14.14 2.08
N GLU A 46 16.22 15.41 1.81
CA GLU A 46 15.89 16.43 2.80
C GLU A 46 14.41 16.55 3.12
N ARG A 47 13.56 15.92 2.31
CA ARG A 47 12.12 15.88 2.50
C ARG A 47 11.77 15.17 3.83
N LEU A 48 10.78 15.70 4.54
CA LEU A 48 10.25 15.13 5.78
C LEU A 48 9.38 13.88 5.51
N PRO A 49 9.20 12.99 6.50
CA PRO A 49 8.28 11.86 6.35
C PRO A 49 6.82 12.32 6.21
N PRO A 50 5.96 11.51 5.56
CA PRO A 50 4.53 11.80 5.45
C PRO A 50 3.86 11.86 6.84
N PRO A 51 2.87 12.75 7.05
CA PRO A 51 2.06 12.76 8.26
C PRO A 51 1.41 11.41 8.57
N LEU A 52 1.20 11.12 9.86
CA LEU A 52 0.49 9.91 10.30
C LEU A 52 -0.86 10.28 10.88
N ILE A 53 -1.91 9.54 10.48
CA ILE A 53 -3.27 9.64 11.04
C ILE A 53 -3.45 8.44 11.98
N THR A 54 -3.59 8.69 13.27
CA THR A 54 -3.71 7.60 14.26
C THR A 54 -4.26 8.08 15.58
N ASP A 55 -4.98 7.20 16.30
CA ASP A 55 -5.32 7.39 17.71
C ASP A 55 -4.16 6.85 18.58
N LEU A 56 -3.31 7.77 19.03
CA LEU A 56 -2.10 7.42 19.76
C LEU A 56 -2.42 7.00 21.21
N ASN A 57 -3.42 7.65 21.81
CA ASN A 57 -3.74 7.54 23.23
C ASN A 57 -4.84 6.48 23.53
N GLY A 58 -5.58 6.07 22.50
CA GLY A 58 -6.63 5.06 22.51
C GLY A 58 -8.03 5.57 22.90
N ASP A 59 -8.28 6.88 22.89
CA ASP A 59 -9.58 7.48 23.28
C ASP A 59 -10.64 7.42 22.18
N GLY A 60 -10.30 6.91 20.99
CA GLY A 60 -11.17 6.83 19.83
C GLY A 60 -11.17 8.08 18.96
N ARG A 61 -10.29 9.05 19.20
CA ARG A 61 -10.09 10.22 18.35
C ARG A 61 -8.73 10.13 17.66
N SER A 62 -8.76 10.04 16.34
CA SER A 62 -7.53 10.09 15.54
C SER A 62 -6.90 11.48 15.58
N GLU A 63 -5.60 11.52 15.86
CA GLU A 63 -4.75 12.71 15.78
C GLU A 63 -3.83 12.64 14.57
N ILE A 64 -3.23 13.79 14.23
CA ILE A 64 -2.34 13.91 13.07
C ILE A 64 -0.94 14.27 13.55
N LEU A 65 0.01 13.37 13.29
CA LEU A 65 1.40 13.55 13.66
C LEU A 65 2.17 14.13 12.47
N VAL A 66 2.79 15.29 12.69
CA VAL A 66 3.54 16.02 11.67
C VAL A 66 4.98 16.20 12.12
N ALA A 67 5.91 15.93 11.21
CA ALA A 67 7.32 16.22 11.39
C ALA A 67 7.64 17.62 10.89
N THR A 68 8.58 18.30 11.55
CA THR A 68 9.02 19.66 11.18
C THR A 68 10.52 19.71 10.85
N HIS A 69 10.93 20.72 10.07
CA HIS A 69 12.33 20.90 9.68
C HIS A 69 13.26 21.28 10.85
N ASP A 70 12.72 21.85 11.93
CA ASP A 70 13.44 22.17 13.17
C ASP A 70 13.61 20.95 14.11
N ALA A 71 13.45 19.74 13.57
CA ALA A 71 13.60 18.46 14.25
C ALA A 71 12.63 18.29 15.42
N LYS A 72 11.34 18.50 15.17
CA LYS A 72 10.27 18.24 16.12
C LYS A 72 9.17 17.38 15.52
N ILE A 73 8.35 16.83 16.41
CA ILE A 73 7.10 16.16 16.07
C ILE A 73 5.97 16.91 16.76
N GLN A 74 4.97 17.29 15.99
CA GLN A 74 3.75 17.95 16.45
C GLN A 74 2.57 16.99 16.34
N VAL A 75 1.68 17.03 17.34
CA VAL A 75 0.41 16.29 17.37
C VAL A 75 -0.72 17.30 17.22
N LEU A 76 -1.46 17.17 16.13
CA LEU A 76 -2.54 18.07 15.75
C LEU A 76 -3.90 17.38 15.96
N GLU A 77 -4.85 18.12 16.50
CA GLU A 77 -6.26 17.73 16.51
C GLU A 77 -6.94 18.29 15.24
N PRO A 78 -7.45 17.42 14.35
CA PRO A 78 -8.21 17.89 13.20
C PRO A 78 -9.52 18.51 13.67
N HIS A 79 -9.73 19.80 13.39
CA HIS A 79 -11.02 20.44 13.68
C HIS A 79 -12.01 20.07 12.56
N VAL A 80 -13.10 19.39 12.93
CA VAL A 80 -14.19 19.10 12.01
C VAL A 80 -15.30 20.13 12.26
N GLY A 81 -15.20 21.28 11.59
CA GLY A 81 -16.16 22.38 11.68
C GLY A 81 -17.56 22.00 11.19
N SER A 82 -18.53 22.90 11.41
CA SER A 82 -19.90 22.72 10.89
C SER A 82 -19.93 22.81 9.35
N ALA A 83 -20.97 22.26 8.73
CA ALA A 83 -21.03 22.04 7.27
C ALA A 83 -20.85 23.29 6.38
N ASP A 84 -21.02 24.51 6.92
CA ASP A 84 -20.96 25.77 6.18
C ASP A 84 -19.64 26.55 6.37
N GLU A 85 -18.72 26.05 7.19
CA GLU A 85 -17.39 26.64 7.40
C GLU A 85 -16.37 25.90 6.54
N GLY A 86 -15.58 26.62 5.74
CA GLY A 86 -14.48 26.05 4.95
C GLY A 86 -13.32 25.58 5.84
N PHE A 87 -12.09 25.65 5.32
CA PHE A 87 -10.90 25.28 6.10
C PHE A 87 -10.79 26.01 7.46
N SER A 88 -10.58 25.24 8.52
CA SER A 88 -10.32 25.72 9.89
C SER A 88 -8.91 25.34 10.37
N GLU A 89 -8.26 26.17 11.18
CA GLU A 89 -6.89 25.86 11.63
C GLU A 89 -6.89 24.67 12.61
N ALA A 90 -6.03 23.68 12.37
CA ALA A 90 -5.88 22.52 13.25
C ALA A 90 -5.23 22.92 14.58
N ARG A 91 -5.72 22.35 15.68
CA ARG A 91 -5.24 22.68 17.02
C ARG A 91 -4.00 21.87 17.37
N LEU A 92 -2.88 22.53 17.68
CA LEU A 92 -1.71 21.88 18.24
C LEU A 92 -1.98 21.39 19.68
N ILE A 93 -1.91 20.08 19.90
CA ILE A 93 -2.12 19.44 21.22
C ILE A 93 -0.80 19.32 21.98
N ALA A 94 0.24 18.81 21.29
CA ALA A 94 1.53 18.51 21.89
C ALA A 94 2.65 18.64 20.86
N GLU A 95 3.85 18.92 21.34
CA GLU A 95 5.07 19.02 20.54
C GLU A 95 6.23 18.41 21.31
N VAL A 96 7.11 17.68 20.61
CA VAL A 96 8.34 17.12 21.18
C VAL A 96 9.52 17.41 20.28
N SER A 97 10.64 17.82 20.89
CA SER A 97 11.90 18.00 20.16
C SER A 97 12.67 16.69 20.07
N LEU A 98 13.23 16.42 18.89
CA LEU A 98 14.15 15.32 18.62
C LEU A 98 15.61 15.72 18.92
N LEU A 99 15.85 16.93 19.39
CA LEU A 99 17.18 17.38 19.78
C LEU A 99 17.60 16.77 21.14
N PRO A 100 18.89 16.49 21.34
CA PRO A 100 19.39 16.14 22.67
C PRO A 100 19.16 17.30 23.65
N GLU A 101 18.84 16.99 24.91
CA GLU A 101 18.51 17.99 25.95
C GLU A 101 19.57 19.10 26.14
N ARG A 102 20.83 18.85 25.76
CA ARG A 102 21.97 19.77 25.96
C ARG A 102 22.60 20.29 24.67
N VAL A 103 22.08 19.92 23.49
CA VAL A 103 22.70 20.23 22.20
C VAL A 103 21.68 20.93 21.30
N ARG A 104 22.01 22.15 20.88
CA ARG A 104 21.18 22.96 19.97
C ARG A 104 21.50 22.73 18.48
N ILE A 105 22.34 21.75 18.18
CA ILE A 105 22.74 21.42 16.80
C ILE A 105 21.73 20.41 16.25
N ALA A 106 20.98 20.81 15.22
CA ALA A 106 20.00 19.97 14.54
C ALA A 106 20.61 18.98 13.53
N ALA A 107 21.92 19.04 13.31
CA ALA A 107 22.62 18.18 12.36
C ALA A 107 22.37 16.69 12.67
N GLY A 108 21.85 15.95 11.69
CA GLY A 108 21.49 14.54 11.84
C GLY A 108 20.23 14.27 12.66
N ARG A 109 19.54 15.27 13.21
CA ARG A 109 18.31 15.07 14.01
C ARG A 109 17.02 15.25 13.23
N ARG A 110 17.08 15.69 11.97
CA ARG A 110 15.92 15.76 11.07
C ARG A 110 15.24 14.38 10.99
N PRO A 111 13.92 14.29 11.17
CA PRO A 111 13.19 13.03 10.98
C PRO A 111 13.18 12.63 9.50
N VAL A 112 13.36 11.34 9.24
CA VAL A 112 13.38 10.74 7.89
C VAL A 112 12.22 9.77 7.71
N ALA A 113 11.90 9.00 8.75
CA ALA A 113 10.76 8.09 8.77
C ALA A 113 10.11 8.12 10.15
N MET A 114 8.79 7.96 10.17
CA MET A 114 8.03 7.78 11.40
C MET A 114 6.93 6.75 11.21
N SER A 115 6.60 6.01 12.26
CA SER A 115 5.52 5.02 12.26
C SER A 115 4.97 4.85 13.66
N THR A 116 3.69 4.47 13.76
CA THR A 116 3.01 4.18 15.02
C THR A 116 2.49 2.75 15.06
N GLY A 117 2.41 2.17 16.24
CA GLY A 117 1.86 0.83 16.40
C GLY A 117 1.80 0.34 17.84
N PHE A 118 1.26 -0.87 18.01
CA PHE A 118 1.00 -1.46 19.32
C PHE A 118 2.10 -2.44 19.71
N ILE A 119 2.74 -2.22 20.87
CA ILE A 119 3.70 -3.17 21.47
C ILE A 119 3.06 -4.09 22.52
N HIS A 120 1.93 -3.67 23.09
CA HIS A 120 1.22 -4.44 24.11
C HIS A 120 0.16 -5.34 23.48
N SER A 121 0.25 -6.64 23.76
CA SER A 121 -0.86 -7.57 23.59
C SER A 121 -1.91 -7.31 24.66
N VAL A 122 -3.17 -7.12 24.28
CA VAL A 122 -4.25 -6.86 25.25
C VAL A 122 -4.63 -8.14 25.97
N TYR A 123 -4.48 -8.14 27.29
CA TYR A 123 -4.78 -9.27 28.15
C TYR A 123 -6.06 -9.09 28.99
N LYS A 124 -6.58 -7.87 29.14
CA LYS A 124 -7.77 -7.60 29.95
C LYS A 124 -8.87 -6.91 29.15
N GLN A 125 -10.11 -7.37 29.33
CA GLN A 125 -11.30 -6.71 28.79
C GLN A 125 -11.43 -5.31 29.44
N GLY A 126 -11.43 -4.26 28.62
CA GLY A 126 -11.62 -2.88 29.06
C GLY A 126 -10.34 -2.03 29.17
N GLU A 127 -9.15 -2.58 28.93
CA GLU A 127 -7.93 -1.76 28.83
C GLU A 127 -7.85 -1.08 27.45
N ILE A 128 -7.70 0.25 27.47
CA ILE A 128 -7.49 1.07 26.28
C ILE A 128 -6.12 0.73 25.68
N ARG A 129 -6.10 0.50 24.35
CA ARG A 129 -4.86 0.20 23.62
C ARG A 129 -4.15 1.50 23.27
N LYS A 130 -2.93 1.64 23.77
CA LYS A 130 -2.07 2.78 23.48
C LYS A 130 -1.03 2.40 22.45
N GLN A 131 -0.77 3.32 21.53
CA GLN A 131 0.29 3.17 20.54
C GLN A 131 1.59 3.80 21.04
N ILE A 132 2.69 3.38 20.42
CA ILE A 132 3.97 4.06 20.51
C ILE A 132 4.29 4.71 19.18
N LEU A 133 5.12 5.76 19.21
CA LEU A 133 5.67 6.41 18.04
C LEU A 133 7.15 6.07 17.93
N VAL A 134 7.59 5.59 16.77
CA VAL A 134 9.01 5.39 16.46
C VAL A 134 9.42 6.35 15.36
N VAL A 135 10.54 7.05 15.58
CA VAL A 135 11.10 8.03 14.65
C VAL A 135 12.54 7.65 14.33
N VAL A 136 12.88 7.65 13.04
CA VAL A 136 14.26 7.49 12.55
C VAL A 136 14.74 8.84 12.04
N THR A 137 15.92 9.25 12.49
CA THR A 137 16.53 10.54 12.13
C THR A 137 17.60 10.39 11.05
N ALA A 138 17.98 11.50 10.41
CA ALA A 138 19.00 11.54 9.36
C ALA A 138 20.37 11.00 9.83
N GLY A 139 20.69 11.14 11.12
CA GLY A 139 21.88 10.60 11.76
C GLY A 139 21.69 9.19 12.34
N TRP A 140 20.72 8.42 11.86
CA TRP A 140 20.49 7.02 12.25
C TRP A 140 20.24 6.82 13.76
N SER A 141 19.71 7.83 14.43
CA SER A 141 19.13 7.62 15.77
C SER A 141 17.69 7.17 15.63
N VAL A 142 17.40 5.99 16.20
CA VAL A 142 16.06 5.42 16.33
C VAL A 142 15.53 5.79 17.70
N MET A 143 14.43 6.54 17.74
CA MET A 143 13.79 7.00 18.97
C MET A 143 12.41 6.37 19.09
N CYS A 144 12.06 5.96 20.30
CA CYS A 144 10.72 5.47 20.61
C CYS A 144 10.08 6.35 21.67
N PHE A 145 8.85 6.77 21.44
CA PHE A 145 8.05 7.61 22.30
C PHE A 145 6.76 6.89 22.71
N ASP A 146 6.28 7.16 23.92
CA ASP A 146 4.95 6.72 24.33
C ASP A 146 3.85 7.63 23.75
N HIS A 147 2.61 7.27 24.07
CA HIS A 147 1.42 8.04 23.71
C HIS A 147 1.36 9.50 24.17
N ASN A 148 2.20 9.92 25.12
CA ASN A 148 2.29 11.32 25.56
C ASN A 148 3.56 12.00 24.98
N LEU A 149 4.14 11.44 23.92
CA LEU A 149 5.42 11.85 23.34
C LEU A 149 6.59 11.85 24.35
N LYS A 150 6.52 11.04 25.41
CA LYS A 150 7.65 10.85 26.32
C LYS A 150 8.60 9.81 25.73
N LYS A 151 9.86 10.18 25.55
CA LYS A 151 10.91 9.29 25.05
C LYS A 151 11.08 8.09 25.99
N LEU A 152 10.87 6.89 25.45
CA LEU A 152 11.06 5.61 26.13
C LEU A 152 12.52 5.15 26.04
N TRP A 153 13.09 5.20 24.84
CA TRP A 153 14.47 4.82 24.56
C TRP A 153 14.95 5.46 23.26
N GLU A 154 16.26 5.50 23.11
CA GLU A 154 16.96 5.98 21.92
C GLU A 154 18.18 5.10 21.68
N THR A 155 18.34 4.63 20.44
CA THR A 155 19.47 3.82 20.01
C THR A 155 20.08 4.45 18.76
N ASN A 156 21.38 4.69 18.78
CA ASN A 156 22.12 5.22 17.63
C ASN A 156 22.83 4.07 16.91
N ILE A 157 22.62 3.94 15.60
CA ILE A 157 23.26 2.93 14.72
C ILE A 157 24.13 3.58 13.64
N GLN A 158 24.54 4.83 13.83
CA GLN A 158 25.35 5.59 12.87
C GLN A 158 26.74 4.99 12.62
N GLU A 159 27.33 4.28 13.59
CA GLU A 159 28.64 3.62 13.43
C GLU A 159 28.67 2.64 12.25
N ASP A 160 27.50 2.18 11.80
CA ASP A 160 27.35 1.23 10.70
C ASP A 160 27.36 1.89 9.33
N PHE A 161 27.46 3.22 9.29
CA PHE A 161 27.21 4.02 8.11
C PHE A 161 28.22 5.17 7.98
N PRO A 162 28.76 5.45 6.77
CA PRO A 162 29.73 6.50 6.58
C PRO A 162 29.09 7.89 6.79
N HIS A 163 29.88 8.80 7.35
CA HIS A 163 29.50 10.20 7.47
C HIS A 163 29.28 10.81 6.07
N GLY A 164 28.20 11.57 5.90
CA GLY A 164 27.86 12.25 4.64
C GLY A 164 27.00 11.43 3.68
N ALA A 165 26.72 10.15 3.95
CA ALA A 165 25.70 9.41 3.22
C ALA A 165 24.30 9.84 3.66
N HIS A 166 23.35 9.83 2.73
CA HIS A 166 21.95 10.17 3.00
C HIS A 166 21.03 8.96 2.84
N HIS A 167 19.86 9.04 3.45
CA HIS A 167 18.86 7.97 3.40
C HIS A 167 18.17 7.97 2.04
N ARG A 168 18.19 6.83 1.36
CA ARG A 168 17.42 6.60 0.13
C ARG A 168 16.08 5.96 0.44
N GLU A 169 16.08 4.97 1.32
CA GLU A 169 14.89 4.21 1.71
C GLU A 169 14.93 3.95 3.21
N VAL A 170 13.81 4.10 3.91
CA VAL A 170 13.68 3.74 5.33
C VAL A 170 12.26 3.23 5.57
N ALA A 171 12.15 2.10 6.26
CA ALA A 171 10.86 1.55 6.69
C ALA A 171 10.92 1.13 8.16
N ILE A 172 9.77 1.21 8.82
CA ILE A 172 9.60 0.90 10.24
C ILE A 172 8.38 -0.03 10.38
N SER A 173 8.54 -1.11 11.15
CA SER A 173 7.46 -2.02 11.53
C SER A 173 7.38 -2.12 13.04
N ILE A 174 6.18 -1.93 13.59
CA ILE A 174 5.90 -2.01 15.02
C ILE A 174 4.84 -3.09 15.23
N SER A 175 5.12 -4.05 16.10
CA SER A 175 4.20 -5.14 16.40
C SER A 175 4.19 -5.54 17.86
N ASN A 176 3.13 -6.24 18.27
CA ASN A 176 2.95 -6.78 19.61
C ASN A 176 3.59 -8.17 19.79
N TYR A 177 4.28 -8.69 18.78
CA TYR A 177 5.00 -9.95 18.86
C TYR A 177 6.30 -9.79 19.63
N THR A 178 6.77 -10.89 20.23
CA THR A 178 7.98 -10.91 21.06
C THR A 178 8.93 -11.99 20.56
N LEU A 179 10.24 -11.69 20.55
CA LEU A 179 11.28 -12.65 20.12
C LEU A 179 11.95 -13.38 21.29
N LYS A 180 12.00 -12.77 22.49
CA LYS A 180 12.59 -13.35 23.69
C LYS A 180 11.67 -13.25 24.90
N HIS A 181 11.92 -14.09 25.91
CA HIS A 181 11.18 -14.06 27.17
C HIS A 181 11.46 -12.74 27.89
N GLY A 182 10.41 -12.07 28.32
CA GLY A 182 10.49 -10.77 29.01
C GLY A 182 10.36 -9.55 28.07
N ASP A 183 10.35 -9.76 26.76
CA ASP A 183 10.15 -8.67 25.79
C ASP A 183 8.69 -8.24 25.73
N VAL A 184 8.48 -6.97 25.36
CA VAL A 184 7.16 -6.42 25.08
C VAL A 184 7.23 -5.74 23.72
N GLY A 185 6.54 -6.35 22.75
CA GLY A 185 6.54 -5.92 21.36
C GLY A 185 7.89 -6.03 20.65
N LEU A 186 7.87 -5.73 19.37
CA LEU A 186 8.99 -5.79 18.45
C LEU A 186 8.93 -4.58 17.53
N VAL A 187 10.05 -3.86 17.44
CA VAL A 187 10.26 -2.76 16.50
C VAL A 187 11.35 -3.19 15.53
N ILE A 188 11.05 -3.18 14.24
CA ILE A 188 12.03 -3.44 13.18
C ILE A 188 12.19 -2.18 12.36
N VAL A 189 13.42 -1.74 12.19
CA VAL A 189 13.81 -0.62 11.34
C VAL A 189 14.73 -1.17 10.28
N GLY A 190 14.58 -0.71 9.05
CA GLY A 190 15.61 -0.93 8.06
C GLY A 190 15.68 0.23 7.08
N GLY A 191 16.80 0.30 6.39
CA GLY A 191 17.00 1.33 5.39
C GLY A 191 18.23 1.11 4.54
N ARG A 192 18.29 1.92 3.49
CA ARG A 192 19.34 1.94 2.48
C ARG A 192 19.90 3.34 2.38
N MET A 193 21.21 3.42 2.19
CA MET A 193 21.91 4.68 2.01
C MET A 193 22.37 4.90 0.59
N GLU A 194 22.61 6.15 0.26
CA GLU A 194 23.26 6.53 -0.98
C GLU A 194 24.28 7.63 -0.68
N LEU A 195 25.47 7.51 -1.28
CA LEU A 195 26.41 8.62 -1.34
C LEU A 195 25.90 9.55 -2.43
N GLN A 196 25.77 10.84 -2.11
CA GLN A 196 25.35 11.82 -3.09
C GLN A 196 26.37 11.88 -4.23
N PRO A 197 25.97 11.60 -5.48
CA PRO A 197 26.80 11.90 -6.62
C PRO A 197 26.75 13.42 -6.81
N HIS A 198 27.91 14.07 -6.65
CA HIS A 198 28.26 15.41 -7.15
C HIS A 198 27.95 16.62 -6.25
N LEU A 199 29.02 17.28 -5.77
CA LEU A 199 29.36 18.69 -6.02
C LEU A 199 30.70 19.03 -5.31
N PHE A 200 31.75 19.31 -6.10
CA PHE A 200 33.11 19.72 -5.73
C PHE A 200 33.98 18.71 -4.96
N LEU A 201 34.45 17.66 -5.63
CA LEU A 201 35.85 17.28 -5.44
C LEU A 201 36.68 18.28 -6.26
N ASP A 202 37.64 18.95 -5.62
CA ASP A 202 38.69 19.70 -6.33
C ASP A 202 39.30 18.76 -7.39
N PRO A 203 39.51 19.16 -8.65
CA PRO A 203 40.13 18.30 -9.68
C PRO A 203 41.42 17.60 -9.21
N PHE A 204 42.10 18.17 -8.22
CA PHE A 204 43.24 17.54 -7.54
C PHE A 204 42.85 16.33 -6.66
N GLU A 205 41.73 16.33 -5.95
CA GLU A 205 41.29 15.19 -5.13
C GLU A 205 40.80 14.01 -5.99
N GLU A 206 40.16 14.28 -7.13
CA GLU A 206 39.74 13.24 -8.07
C GLU A 206 40.95 12.54 -8.71
N ALA A 207 41.99 13.31 -9.07
CA ALA A 207 43.26 12.77 -9.53
C ALA A 207 43.97 11.94 -8.45
N ILE A 208 43.98 12.41 -7.19
CA ILE A 208 44.58 11.68 -6.06
C ILE A 208 43.81 10.38 -5.76
N ILE A 209 42.48 10.37 -5.85
CA ILE A 209 41.67 9.16 -5.64
C ILE A 209 41.89 8.17 -6.79
N ALA A 210 41.94 8.64 -8.03
CA ALA A 210 42.22 7.81 -9.19
C ALA A 210 43.65 7.22 -9.17
N GLU A 211 44.65 8.02 -8.79
CA GLU A 211 46.04 7.59 -8.63
C GLU A 211 46.19 6.59 -7.49
N LYS A 212 45.51 6.82 -6.35
CA LYS A 212 45.53 5.91 -5.20
C LYS A 212 44.79 4.60 -5.46
N ASN A 213 43.73 4.63 -6.25
CA ASN A 213 43.03 3.42 -6.72
C ASN A 213 43.88 2.64 -7.73
N ALA A 214 44.59 3.34 -8.62
CA ALA A 214 45.55 2.72 -9.55
C ALA A 214 46.75 2.09 -8.79
N GLU A 215 47.29 2.78 -7.78
CA GLU A 215 48.33 2.25 -6.89
C GLU A 215 47.84 1.05 -6.08
N GLN A 216 46.60 1.05 -5.59
CA GLN A 216 46.00 -0.11 -4.91
C GLN A 216 45.82 -1.30 -5.86
N HIS A 217 45.42 -1.08 -7.10
CA HIS A 217 45.36 -2.13 -8.10
C HIS A 217 46.75 -2.71 -8.42
N GLN A 218 47.78 -1.86 -8.45
CA GLN A 218 49.17 -2.30 -8.64
C GLN A 218 49.70 -3.10 -7.44
N ARG A 219 49.44 -2.66 -6.20
CA ARG A 219 49.84 -3.37 -4.98
C ARG A 219 49.09 -4.69 -4.75
N SER A 220 47.82 -4.76 -5.16
CA SER A 220 47.01 -6.00 -5.05
C SER A 220 47.48 -7.14 -5.97
N LEU A 221 48.28 -6.83 -6.99
CA LEU A 221 48.91 -7.83 -7.85
C LEU A 221 50.23 -8.36 -7.28
N GLU A 222 50.85 -7.65 -6.34
CA GLU A 222 52.17 -7.98 -5.77
C GLU A 222 52.08 -8.59 -4.36
N GLU A 223 51.05 -8.30 -3.56
CA GLU A 223 50.90 -8.84 -2.19
C GLU A 223 49.91 -10.01 -2.11
N LYS A 224 50.34 -11.18 -2.61
CA LYS A 224 49.90 -12.47 -2.05
C LYS A 224 50.95 -12.94 -1.05
N GLU A 225 50.92 -12.43 0.18
CA GLU A 225 51.35 -13.12 1.40
C GLU A 225 51.22 -12.21 2.65
N GLY A 226 50.38 -12.63 3.62
CA GLY A 226 50.58 -12.33 5.04
C GLY A 226 49.91 -11.08 5.67
N VAL A 227 48.82 -11.31 6.42
CA VAL A 227 48.42 -10.71 7.73
C VAL A 227 48.44 -9.15 7.82
N GLU A 228 47.37 -8.40 8.10
CA GLU A 228 46.69 -8.25 9.39
C GLU A 228 45.50 -7.27 9.24
N ALA A 229 44.43 -7.47 10.00
CA ALA A 229 43.17 -6.73 9.91
C ALA A 229 43.26 -5.34 10.56
N GLY A 230 43.01 -4.29 9.79
CA GLY A 230 42.85 -2.93 10.32
C GLY A 230 42.44 -1.93 9.23
N SER A 231 41.28 -1.29 9.42
CA SER A 231 40.64 -0.27 8.58
C SER A 231 39.77 -0.76 7.42
N THR A 232 38.59 -1.29 7.75
CA THR A 232 37.50 -1.52 6.80
C THR A 232 36.90 -0.17 6.36
N LYS A 233 37.34 0.36 5.22
CA LYS A 233 36.59 1.39 4.51
C LYS A 233 35.46 0.68 3.76
N LEU A 234 34.21 0.87 4.19
CA LEU A 234 33.02 0.35 3.50
C LEU A 234 33.07 0.72 2.02
N SER A 235 32.94 -0.29 1.16
CA SER A 235 32.92 -0.09 -0.29
C SER A 235 31.62 0.59 -0.71
N GLY A 236 31.62 1.31 -1.85
CA GLY A 236 30.39 1.89 -2.40
C GLY A 236 29.28 0.87 -2.71
N GLN A 237 29.58 -0.44 -2.71
CA GLN A 237 28.61 -1.52 -2.85
C GLN A 237 27.88 -1.83 -1.54
N ASP A 238 28.51 -1.66 -0.37
CA ASP A 238 27.88 -1.88 0.93
C ASP A 238 26.71 -0.93 1.19
N LEU A 239 26.82 0.31 0.69
CA LEU A 239 25.78 1.32 0.80
C LEU A 239 24.54 0.98 -0.02
N ARG A 240 24.70 0.17 -1.08
CA ARG A 240 23.57 -0.26 -1.91
C ARG A 240 22.70 -1.31 -1.22
N HIS A 241 23.18 -1.95 -0.16
CA HIS A 241 22.42 -2.98 0.55
C HIS A 241 21.41 -2.38 1.52
N PHE A 242 20.22 -2.98 1.62
CA PHE A 242 19.22 -2.60 2.59
C PHE A 242 19.50 -3.29 3.94
N SER A 243 19.83 -2.52 4.97
CA SER A 243 20.19 -3.05 6.29
C SER A 243 18.98 -3.09 7.23
N TYR A 244 18.92 -4.09 8.12
CA TYR A 244 17.80 -4.29 9.04
C TYR A 244 18.25 -4.43 10.49
N TYR A 245 17.44 -3.90 11.40
CA TYR A 245 17.69 -3.86 12.84
C TYR A 245 16.40 -4.16 13.59
N ALA A 246 16.42 -5.16 14.46
CA ALA A 246 15.28 -5.49 15.31
C ALA A 246 15.56 -5.14 16.78
N PHE A 247 14.62 -4.46 17.40
CA PHE A 247 14.68 -3.98 18.77
C PHE A 247 13.51 -4.51 19.59
N ALA A 248 13.74 -4.79 20.87
CA ALA A 248 12.66 -5.06 21.81
C ALA A 248 11.82 -3.78 22.01
N GLY A 249 10.51 -3.86 21.78
CA GLY A 249 9.67 -2.66 21.63
C GLY A 249 9.69 -1.70 22.81
N ARG A 250 9.66 -2.21 24.04
CA ARG A 250 9.67 -1.37 25.26
C ARG A 250 11.06 -0.91 25.72
N SER A 251 12.12 -1.70 25.50
CA SER A 251 13.45 -1.43 26.07
C SER A 251 14.48 -0.93 25.07
N GLY A 252 14.22 -1.04 23.77
CA GLY A 252 15.18 -0.64 22.72
C GLY A 252 16.37 -1.58 22.56
N ILE A 253 16.41 -2.71 23.28
CA ILE A 253 17.52 -3.67 23.21
C ILE A 253 17.52 -4.34 21.83
N GLN A 254 18.65 -4.25 21.11
CA GLN A 254 18.83 -4.91 19.83
C GLN A 254 18.79 -6.44 19.97
N ARG A 255 17.99 -7.10 19.12
CA ARG A 255 17.79 -8.55 19.10
C ARG A 255 18.58 -9.24 18.01
N TRP A 256 18.60 -8.64 16.84
CA TRP A 256 19.43 -9.04 15.70
C TRP A 256 19.62 -7.85 14.77
N LYS A 257 20.63 -7.95 13.91
CA LYS A 257 20.94 -7.01 12.83
C LYS A 257 21.30 -7.81 11.58
N HIS A 258 21.01 -7.28 10.41
CA HIS A 258 21.33 -7.88 9.10
C HIS A 258 21.99 -6.82 8.22
N ARG A 259 23.22 -7.08 7.75
CA ARG A 259 24.10 -6.13 7.04
C ARG A 259 24.71 -6.74 5.77
N SER A 260 25.33 -5.88 4.96
CA SER A 260 26.05 -6.26 3.75
C SER A 260 27.32 -7.06 4.01
N GLU A 261 28.05 -6.85 5.11
CA GLU A 261 29.31 -7.57 5.42
C GLU A 261 29.12 -9.10 5.54
N ASP A 262 27.90 -9.57 5.76
CA ASP A 262 27.60 -11.00 5.68
C ASP A 262 27.65 -11.54 4.20
N LEU A 263 27.83 -10.69 3.18
CA LEU A 263 27.90 -10.99 1.72
C LEU A 263 29.34 -11.13 1.17
N GLU A 264 30.39 -10.91 1.98
CA GLU A 264 31.78 -10.66 1.51
C GLU A 264 32.47 -11.77 0.68
N HIS A 265 31.80 -12.85 0.27
CA HIS A 265 32.45 -13.89 -0.52
C HIS A 265 32.20 -13.93 -2.03
N HIS A 266 31.32 -13.12 -2.66
CA HIS A 266 31.08 -13.35 -4.10
C HIS A 266 30.61 -12.22 -5.03
N LEU A 267 30.82 -10.94 -4.73
CA LEU A 267 30.39 -9.83 -5.63
C LEU A 267 31.38 -9.54 -6.79
N SER A 268 31.70 -10.53 -7.62
CA SER A 268 32.38 -10.30 -8.91
C SER A 268 31.48 -10.42 -10.14
N ASP A 269 30.17 -10.69 -10.02
CA ASP A 269 29.28 -10.93 -11.17
C ASP A 269 27.89 -10.25 -11.05
N SER A 270 27.84 -8.96 -10.73
CA SER A 270 26.57 -8.20 -10.77
C SER A 270 26.17 -7.71 -12.18
N SER A 271 26.83 -8.17 -13.24
CA SER A 271 26.57 -7.75 -14.63
C SER A 271 25.92 -8.81 -15.52
N GLU A 272 25.60 -9.99 -15.01
CA GLU A 272 24.90 -11.00 -15.82
C GLU A 272 23.52 -11.31 -15.24
N LEU A 273 22.48 -10.93 -15.98
CA LEU A 273 21.15 -11.52 -15.86
C LEU A 273 21.27 -13.01 -16.24
N ILE A 274 21.73 -13.86 -15.32
CA ILE A 274 21.92 -15.28 -15.61
C ILE A 274 20.56 -15.97 -15.66
N PRO A 275 20.19 -16.59 -16.79
CA PRO A 275 18.94 -17.33 -16.92
C PRO A 275 18.92 -18.55 -16.00
N GLN A 276 17.89 -18.66 -15.16
CA GLN A 276 17.63 -19.69 -14.14
C GLN A 276 17.35 -21.12 -14.68
N TYR A 277 17.88 -21.46 -15.87
CA TYR A 277 17.56 -22.72 -16.55
C TYR A 277 18.78 -23.53 -16.98
N ASN A 278 20.00 -23.07 -16.68
CA ASN A 278 21.20 -23.84 -16.99
C ASN A 278 21.63 -24.67 -15.78
N TYR A 279 21.23 -25.94 -15.74
CA TYR A 279 21.48 -26.87 -14.63
C TYR A 279 22.95 -27.01 -14.21
N LYS A 280 23.91 -26.66 -15.09
CA LYS A 280 25.34 -26.61 -14.76
C LYS A 280 25.75 -25.33 -14.03
N LEU A 281 25.11 -24.20 -14.30
CA LEU A 281 25.33 -22.91 -13.60
C LEU A 281 24.57 -22.85 -12.27
N ASP A 282 23.43 -23.54 -12.17
CA ASP A 282 22.66 -23.66 -10.92
C ASP A 282 23.46 -24.32 -9.79
N ALA A 283 24.38 -25.24 -10.10
CA ALA A 283 25.22 -25.87 -9.07
C ALA A 283 26.20 -24.87 -8.42
N GLN A 284 26.74 -23.92 -9.20
CA GLN A 284 27.58 -22.84 -8.69
C GLN A 284 26.74 -21.78 -7.94
N ALA A 285 25.55 -21.45 -8.45
CA ALA A 285 24.59 -20.56 -7.79
C ALA A 285 23.92 -21.17 -6.53
N LEU A 286 23.94 -22.49 -6.37
CA LEU A 286 23.54 -23.19 -5.15
C LEU A 286 24.65 -23.20 -4.09
N ASN A 287 25.92 -23.23 -4.53
CA ASN A 287 27.08 -23.17 -3.65
C ASN A 287 27.36 -21.75 -3.12
N SER A 288 26.84 -20.70 -3.77
CA SER A 288 26.92 -19.32 -3.30
C SER A 288 25.79 -18.91 -2.33
N ARG A 289 24.76 -19.75 -2.13
CA ARG A 289 23.63 -19.46 -1.23
C ARG A 289 23.99 -19.70 0.22
N ARG A 290 23.53 -18.82 1.12
CA ARG A 290 23.68 -19.07 2.56
C ARG A 290 22.83 -20.29 2.98
N PRO A 291 23.25 -21.03 4.02
CA PRO A 291 22.46 -22.12 4.56
C PRO A 291 21.06 -21.64 5.02
N GLY A 292 20.02 -21.99 4.26
CA GLY A 292 18.63 -21.67 4.57
C GLY A 292 17.94 -20.71 3.60
N GLU A 293 18.70 -20.01 2.75
CA GLU A 293 18.13 -19.26 1.62
C GLU A 293 17.64 -20.24 0.55
N VAL A 294 16.38 -20.09 0.15
CA VAL A 294 15.79 -20.90 -0.91
C VAL A 294 15.23 -19.99 -2.00
N GLU A 295 15.06 -20.55 -3.19
CA GLU A 295 14.39 -19.82 -4.27
C GLU A 295 13.00 -19.37 -3.85
N CYS A 296 12.68 -18.10 -4.11
CA CYS A 296 11.35 -17.55 -3.90
C CYS A 296 10.24 -18.35 -4.60
N LYS A 297 10.57 -19.13 -5.65
CA LYS A 297 9.68 -20.09 -6.29
C LYS A 297 9.11 -21.15 -5.33
N GLU A 298 9.84 -21.53 -4.29
CA GLU A 298 9.32 -22.42 -3.24
C GLU A 298 8.20 -21.76 -2.44
N PHE A 299 8.13 -20.43 -2.38
CA PHE A 299 7.12 -19.67 -1.65
C PHE A 299 6.10 -18.99 -2.56
N ARG A 300 5.94 -19.44 -3.81
CA ARG A 300 5.08 -18.82 -4.84
C ARG A 300 3.73 -18.31 -4.29
N GLU A 301 2.94 -19.17 -3.65
CA GLU A 301 1.63 -18.78 -3.08
C GLU A 301 1.71 -17.72 -1.97
N SER A 302 2.81 -17.71 -1.21
CA SER A 302 3.01 -16.74 -0.13
C SER A 302 3.45 -15.39 -0.69
N ILE A 303 4.26 -15.40 -1.76
CA ILE A 303 4.70 -14.20 -2.46
C ILE A 303 3.53 -13.52 -3.17
N LEU A 304 2.68 -14.28 -3.86
CA LEU A 304 1.47 -13.73 -4.48
C LEU A 304 0.52 -13.15 -3.42
N GLY A 305 0.50 -13.72 -2.22
CA GLY A 305 -0.31 -13.23 -1.11
C GLY A 305 0.12 -11.89 -0.53
N VAL A 306 1.32 -11.40 -0.85
CA VAL A 306 1.83 -10.08 -0.46
C VAL A 306 1.90 -9.11 -1.65
N MET A 307 1.35 -9.48 -2.81
CA MET A 307 1.19 -8.60 -3.96
C MET A 307 -0.09 -7.75 -3.82
N PRO A 308 -0.19 -6.57 -4.47
CA PRO A 308 0.74 -6.01 -5.46
C PRO A 308 1.99 -5.37 -4.85
N HIS A 309 3.08 -5.41 -5.62
CA HIS A 309 4.27 -4.60 -5.37
C HIS A 309 4.45 -3.57 -6.47
N HIS A 310 4.63 -2.31 -6.07
CA HIS A 310 5.08 -1.22 -6.92
C HIS A 310 6.05 -0.37 -6.11
N TRP A 311 6.98 0.28 -6.80
CA TRP A 311 7.93 1.20 -6.18
C TRP A 311 8.28 2.30 -7.18
N GLU A 312 7.95 3.54 -6.83
CA GLU A 312 8.31 4.76 -7.57
C GLU A 312 9.12 5.70 -6.68
N ARG A 313 8.78 5.75 -5.39
CA ARG A 313 9.36 6.70 -4.42
C ARG A 313 9.79 6.00 -3.15
N ARG A 314 10.62 6.68 -2.37
CA ARG A 314 11.07 6.17 -1.06
C ARG A 314 9.91 5.90 -0.09
N GLU A 315 8.80 6.62 -0.22
CA GLU A 315 7.60 6.42 0.59
C GLU A 315 6.86 5.10 0.28
N ASP A 316 7.14 4.47 -0.87
CA ASP A 316 6.58 3.15 -1.22
C ASP A 316 7.31 2.00 -0.51
N THR A 317 8.49 2.27 0.07
CA THR A 317 9.23 1.27 0.86
C THR A 317 8.47 0.97 2.14
N LYS A 318 8.00 -0.27 2.29
CA LYS A 318 7.18 -0.68 3.45
C LYS A 318 7.52 -2.08 3.92
N PHE A 319 7.17 -2.34 5.18
CA PHE A 319 7.29 -3.65 5.81
C PHE A 319 5.92 -4.26 6.09
N GLU A 320 5.74 -5.52 5.73
CA GLU A 320 4.54 -6.30 6.00
C GLU A 320 4.90 -7.57 6.78
N LEU A 321 4.14 -7.88 7.83
CA LEU A 321 4.29 -9.14 8.56
C LEU A 321 3.44 -10.22 7.90
N ALA A 322 4.09 -11.28 7.41
CA ALA A 322 3.43 -12.35 6.68
C ALA A 322 3.78 -13.74 7.21
N HIS A 323 2.95 -14.73 6.85
CA HIS A 323 3.20 -16.14 7.13
C HIS A 323 3.56 -16.91 5.85
N PHE A 324 4.85 -17.16 5.64
CA PHE A 324 5.36 -17.85 4.47
C PHE A 324 5.33 -19.37 4.65
N ARG A 325 4.84 -20.05 3.61
CA ARG A 325 4.75 -21.50 3.53
C ARG A 325 5.30 -21.98 2.20
N LYS A 326 6.08 -23.05 2.27
CA LYS A 326 6.52 -23.74 1.05
C LYS A 326 5.30 -24.23 0.28
N HIS A 327 5.23 -23.86 -0.99
CA HIS A 327 4.24 -24.29 -1.95
C HIS A 327 4.28 -25.82 -2.06
N LYS A 328 3.12 -26.45 -1.90
CA LYS A 328 3.02 -27.91 -1.97
C LYS A 328 3.06 -28.33 -3.44
N ARG A 329 4.23 -28.76 -3.93
CA ARG A 329 4.30 -29.47 -5.20
C ARG A 329 3.40 -30.70 -5.11
N LYS A 330 2.42 -30.84 -6.01
CA LYS A 330 1.71 -32.10 -6.17
C LYS A 330 2.77 -33.16 -6.45
N THR A 331 3.01 -34.07 -5.51
CA THR A 331 3.81 -35.26 -5.77
C THR A 331 3.15 -35.95 -6.96
N LEU A 332 3.81 -35.92 -8.12
CA LEU A 332 3.42 -36.75 -9.26
C LEU A 332 3.16 -38.14 -8.70
N LYS A 333 1.95 -38.68 -8.92
CA LYS A 333 1.62 -40.05 -8.53
C LYS A 333 2.75 -40.92 -9.06
N LYS A 334 3.60 -41.45 -8.16
CA LYS A 334 4.57 -42.48 -8.49
C LYS A 334 3.76 -43.55 -9.21
N MET A 335 4.04 -43.78 -10.49
CA MET A 335 3.53 -44.96 -11.19
C MET A 335 3.87 -46.18 -10.32
N PRO A 336 2.96 -47.15 -10.15
CA PRO A 336 3.18 -48.28 -9.25
C PRO A 336 4.22 -49.21 -9.88
N GLY A 337 5.49 -48.87 -9.69
CA GLY A 337 6.64 -49.68 -10.05
C GLY A 337 7.19 -50.39 -8.82
N ARG A 338 6.92 -51.69 -8.76
CA ARG A 338 7.62 -52.79 -8.05
C ARG A 338 8.28 -52.45 -6.70
N LYS A 339 7.67 -52.95 -5.62
CA LYS A 339 8.23 -52.94 -4.26
C LYS A 339 9.53 -53.77 -4.21
N SER A 340 10.62 -53.18 -3.74
CA SER A 340 11.68 -53.89 -3.04
C SER A 340 11.62 -53.50 -1.56
N SER A 341 11.54 -54.51 -0.70
CA SER A 341 11.48 -54.40 0.77
C SER A 341 12.80 -53.95 1.37
N PRO A 342 12.76 -53.33 2.56
CA PRO A 342 13.58 -53.89 3.63
C PRO A 342 12.85 -54.04 4.99
N LEU A 343 12.99 -55.26 5.52
CA LEU A 343 13.30 -55.68 6.90
C LEU A 343 12.85 -54.84 8.11
N ASP A 344 12.00 -55.49 8.92
CA ASP A 344 11.82 -55.50 10.37
C ASP A 344 11.93 -54.23 11.21
N LYS A 345 10.77 -53.83 11.77
CA LYS A 345 10.66 -53.45 13.18
C LYS A 345 9.41 -54.08 13.81
N LEU A 346 9.71 -54.82 14.87
CA LEU A 346 8.89 -55.54 15.86
C LEU A 346 7.50 -54.98 16.19
N ASP A 347 6.53 -55.89 16.20
CA ASP A 347 5.26 -55.84 16.93
C ASP A 347 5.48 -55.60 18.44
N ASP A 348 4.61 -54.84 19.10
CA ASP A 348 3.45 -55.42 19.80
C ASP A 348 2.67 -54.38 20.64
N LYS A 349 1.33 -54.39 20.50
CA LYS A 349 0.33 -54.58 21.57
C LYS A 349 -1.06 -54.17 21.08
N HIS A 350 -1.80 -55.20 20.66
CA HIS A 350 -3.24 -55.18 20.54
C HIS A 350 -3.92 -54.83 21.87
N VAL A 351 -4.89 -53.91 21.83
CA VAL A 351 -6.00 -53.88 22.79
C VAL A 351 -7.26 -54.31 22.03
N TYR A 352 -7.83 -55.42 22.48
CA TYR A 352 -9.07 -56.03 22.01
C TYR A 352 -10.30 -55.18 22.39
N GLY A 353 -11.31 -55.18 21.53
CA GLY A 353 -12.69 -54.84 21.90
C GLY A 353 -13.18 -53.44 21.52
N LYS A 354 -13.34 -53.17 20.22
CA LYS A 354 -14.30 -52.15 19.76
C LYS A 354 -14.77 -52.51 18.34
N ASP A 355 -16.02 -52.96 18.23
CA ASP A 355 -16.62 -53.29 16.93
C ASP A 355 -16.72 -52.01 16.07
N THR A 356 -15.85 -51.91 15.06
CA THR A 356 -15.73 -50.74 14.18
C THR A 356 -16.69 -50.77 12.98
N ASN A 357 -17.81 -51.52 13.04
CA ASN A 357 -18.66 -51.70 11.86
C ASN A 357 -19.91 -50.81 11.78
N ASN A 358 -20.19 -49.98 12.79
CA ASN A 358 -21.30 -49.02 12.70
C ASN A 358 -20.81 -47.57 12.76
N LYS A 359 -20.62 -46.98 11.56
CA LYS A 359 -20.24 -45.56 11.37
C LYS A 359 -21.15 -44.57 12.11
N ILE A 360 -22.39 -44.97 12.39
CA ILE A 360 -23.40 -44.14 13.06
C ILE A 360 -23.12 -44.02 14.57
N VAL A 361 -22.64 -45.10 15.23
CA VAL A 361 -22.31 -45.08 16.66
C VAL A 361 -21.06 -44.24 16.93
N GLY A 362 -20.09 -44.25 16.00
CA GLY A 362 -18.91 -43.38 16.07
C GLY A 362 -19.22 -41.89 15.88
N ALA A 363 -20.26 -41.56 15.11
CA ALA A 363 -20.72 -40.19 14.93
C ALA A 363 -21.51 -39.67 16.14
N ILE A 364 -22.38 -40.51 16.72
CA ILE A 364 -23.15 -40.17 17.93
C ILE A 364 -22.24 -40.05 19.16
N GLY A 365 -21.22 -40.91 19.30
CA GLY A 365 -20.22 -40.80 20.36
C GLY A 365 -19.41 -39.50 20.28
N LYS A 366 -19.01 -39.08 19.07
CA LYS A 366 -18.32 -37.80 18.85
C LYS A 366 -19.21 -36.59 19.10
N ALA A 367 -20.50 -36.67 18.76
CA ALA A 367 -21.47 -35.61 19.03
C ALA A 367 -21.77 -35.49 20.53
N ALA A 368 -21.84 -36.60 21.26
CA ALA A 368 -22.02 -36.62 22.71
C ALA A 368 -20.79 -36.05 23.45
N GLU A 369 -19.57 -36.36 23.00
CA GLU A 369 -18.35 -35.73 23.53
C GLU A 369 -18.28 -34.22 23.21
N TYR A 370 -18.78 -33.79 22.05
CA TYR A 370 -18.85 -32.36 21.69
C TYR A 370 -19.89 -31.60 22.52
N ALA A 371 -21.03 -32.22 22.82
CA ALA A 371 -22.09 -31.62 23.63
C ALA A 371 -21.73 -31.60 25.14
N ALA A 372 -20.99 -32.60 25.62
CA ALA A 372 -20.48 -32.64 27.00
C ALA A 372 -19.30 -31.68 27.24
N SER A 373 -18.64 -31.20 26.19
CA SER A 373 -17.56 -30.20 26.25
C SER A 373 -18.11 -28.77 26.43
N SER A 374 -18.87 -28.52 27.50
CA SER A 374 -19.34 -27.19 27.89
C SER A 374 -18.27 -26.38 28.65
N LYS A 375 -16.97 -26.61 28.38
CA LYS A 375 -15.95 -25.65 28.80
C LYS A 375 -16.09 -24.41 27.92
N LYS A 376 -16.65 -23.34 28.48
CA LYS A 376 -16.48 -21.97 27.95
C LYS A 376 -14.99 -21.81 27.65
N ARG A 377 -14.60 -21.89 26.37
CA ARG A 377 -13.26 -21.50 25.91
C ARG A 377 -13.15 -20.01 26.21
N LYS A 378 -12.65 -19.65 27.39
CA LYS A 378 -12.01 -18.36 27.59
C LYS A 378 -10.95 -18.30 26.51
N ARG A 379 -11.18 -17.48 25.49
CA ARG A 379 -10.27 -17.29 24.37
C ARG A 379 -9.12 -16.45 24.90
N ASN A 380 -8.27 -17.05 25.73
CA ASN A 380 -6.99 -16.46 26.10
C ASN A 380 -6.15 -16.51 24.82
N LEU A 381 -6.23 -15.46 24.00
CA LEU A 381 -5.37 -15.24 22.85
C LEU A 381 -3.97 -14.90 23.37
N TYR A 382 -3.27 -15.91 23.87
CA TYR A 382 -1.83 -15.84 24.05
C TYR A 382 -1.21 -15.82 22.65
N PHE A 383 -0.69 -14.66 22.22
CA PHE A 383 0.24 -14.63 21.10
C PHE A 383 1.53 -15.27 21.59
N PRO A 384 1.93 -16.43 21.04
CA PRO A 384 3.16 -17.06 21.46
C PRO A 384 4.34 -16.27 20.95
N MET A 385 5.42 -16.37 21.71
CA MET A 385 6.73 -15.92 21.29
C MET A 385 7.11 -16.53 19.96
N ILE A 386 7.61 -15.69 19.06
CA ILE A 386 8.10 -16.13 17.76
C ILE A 386 9.50 -16.68 17.98
N THR A 387 9.67 -17.96 17.68
CA THR A 387 10.95 -18.67 17.74
C THR A 387 11.23 -19.29 16.38
N ASN A 388 12.44 -19.80 16.16
CA ASN A 388 12.78 -20.47 14.91
C ASN A 388 11.90 -21.70 14.59
N GLN A 389 11.16 -22.22 15.56
CA GLN A 389 10.32 -23.40 15.43
C GLN A 389 8.82 -23.08 15.38
N THR A 390 8.40 -21.81 15.39
CA THR A 390 6.97 -21.49 15.35
C THR A 390 6.35 -21.85 14.02
N GLN A 391 5.48 -22.87 14.01
CA GLN A 391 4.76 -23.37 12.83
C GLN A 391 3.27 -23.01 12.81
N LEU A 392 2.83 -22.12 13.71
CA LEU A 392 1.43 -21.73 13.80
C LEU A 392 1.04 -20.85 12.61
N TRP A 393 -0.02 -21.25 11.91
CA TRP A 393 -0.38 -20.69 10.61
C TRP A 393 -0.93 -19.26 10.63
N TRP A 394 -1.46 -18.84 11.78
CA TRP A 394 -2.01 -17.50 12.01
C TRP A 394 -0.98 -16.52 12.61
N ILE A 395 0.28 -16.95 12.73
CA ILE A 395 1.36 -16.14 13.30
C ILE A 395 2.34 -15.83 12.19
N PRO A 396 2.75 -14.57 12.01
CA PRO A 396 3.76 -14.25 11.02
C PRO A 396 5.08 -14.92 11.41
N ASN A 397 5.77 -15.47 10.41
CA ASN A 397 7.13 -16.01 10.55
C ASN A 397 8.15 -15.16 9.77
N VAL A 398 7.67 -14.23 8.94
CA VAL A 398 8.49 -13.44 8.02
C VAL A 398 8.10 -11.97 8.08
N LEU A 399 9.11 -11.10 8.04
CA LEU A 399 9.00 -9.72 7.64
C LEU A 399 9.23 -9.65 6.13
N VAL A 400 8.24 -9.18 5.39
CA VAL A 400 8.34 -8.92 3.96
C VAL A 400 8.65 -7.45 3.77
N ALA A 401 9.81 -7.17 3.17
CA ALA A 401 10.21 -5.82 2.82
C ALA A 401 9.93 -5.58 1.33
N HIS A 402 9.09 -4.59 1.04
CA HIS A 402 8.93 -4.03 -0.30
C HIS A 402 9.91 -2.86 -0.44
N GLN A 403 10.80 -2.94 -1.40
CA GLN A 403 11.91 -2.02 -1.61
C GLN A 403 12.06 -1.67 -3.08
N LYS A 404 12.93 -0.71 -3.36
CA LYS A 404 13.32 -0.34 -4.72
C LYS A 404 13.75 -1.53 -5.58
N GLU A 405 14.52 -2.45 -5.02
CA GLU A 405 15.06 -3.61 -5.73
C GLU A 405 14.07 -4.78 -5.83
N GLY A 406 12.89 -4.67 -5.23
CA GLY A 406 11.86 -5.70 -5.20
C GLY A 406 11.48 -6.14 -3.79
N ILE A 407 11.30 -7.46 -3.60
CA ILE A 407 10.80 -8.02 -2.35
C ILE A 407 11.88 -8.85 -1.67
N GLU A 408 12.10 -8.60 -0.39
CA GLU A 408 12.94 -9.43 0.47
C GLU A 408 12.13 -10.00 1.64
N ALA A 409 12.20 -11.32 1.82
CA ALA A 409 11.53 -12.04 2.89
C ALA A 409 12.54 -12.41 3.98
N ILE A 410 12.40 -11.86 5.18
CA ILE A 410 13.32 -12.04 6.30
C ILE A 410 12.65 -12.82 7.41
N HIS A 411 13.30 -13.87 7.90
CA HIS A 411 12.80 -14.66 9.01
C HIS A 411 12.79 -13.84 10.33
N LEU A 412 11.62 -13.67 10.94
CA LEU A 412 11.42 -12.73 12.06
C LEU A 412 12.29 -13.00 13.29
N ALA A 413 12.48 -14.27 13.65
CA ALA A 413 13.21 -14.62 14.87
C ALA A 413 14.74 -14.55 14.70
N SER A 414 15.25 -14.76 13.49
CA SER A 414 16.69 -14.85 13.26
C SER A 414 17.27 -13.68 12.47
N GLY A 415 16.45 -12.85 11.83
CA GLY A 415 16.92 -11.80 10.93
C GLY A 415 17.62 -12.32 9.67
N ARG A 416 17.35 -13.56 9.26
CA ARG A 416 17.99 -14.17 8.08
C ARG A 416 17.08 -14.04 6.87
N THR A 417 17.65 -13.72 5.72
CA THR A 417 16.93 -13.74 4.45
C THR A 417 16.50 -15.17 4.12
N ILE A 418 15.21 -15.34 3.85
CA ILE A 418 14.60 -16.60 3.42
C ILE A 418 14.65 -16.69 1.89
N CYS A 419 14.25 -15.60 1.23
CA CYS A 419 14.35 -15.45 -0.21
C CYS A 419 14.32 -13.96 -0.57
N LYS A 420 15.00 -13.59 -1.66
CA LYS A 420 14.97 -12.25 -2.27
C LYS A 420 14.48 -12.39 -3.71
N LEU A 421 13.52 -11.58 -4.10
CA LEU A 421 12.96 -11.51 -5.45
C LEU A 421 13.21 -10.12 -6.01
N HIS A 422 14.10 -10.04 -7.00
CA HIS A 422 14.38 -8.77 -7.67
C HIS A 422 13.22 -8.40 -8.60
N LEU A 423 12.67 -7.21 -8.42
CA LEU A 423 11.57 -6.66 -9.21
C LEU A 423 11.97 -5.25 -9.65
N GLN A 424 11.60 -4.89 -10.87
CA GLN A 424 11.96 -3.59 -11.44
C GLN A 424 11.15 -2.44 -10.83
N GLU A 425 11.79 -1.30 -10.65
CA GLU A 425 11.15 -0.02 -10.28
C GLU A 425 10.27 0.54 -11.42
N GLY A 426 9.32 1.42 -11.08
CA GLY A 426 8.53 2.14 -12.08
C GLY A 426 7.42 1.33 -12.77
N GLY A 427 6.98 0.22 -12.17
CA GLY A 427 5.88 -0.60 -12.67
C GLY A 427 5.15 -1.37 -11.58
N LEU A 428 4.11 -2.08 -11.97
CA LEU A 428 3.24 -2.87 -11.10
C LEU A 428 3.57 -4.36 -11.25
N HIS A 429 3.81 -5.04 -10.14
CA HIS A 429 4.00 -6.49 -10.06
C HIS A 429 2.83 -7.14 -9.33
N ALA A 430 2.04 -7.94 -10.03
CA ALA A 430 0.81 -8.58 -9.52
C ALA A 430 0.35 -9.73 -10.43
N ASP A 431 -0.60 -10.55 -10.01
CA ASP A 431 -1.20 -11.64 -10.81
C ASP A 431 -2.45 -11.11 -11.56
N ILE A 432 -2.24 -10.27 -12.57
CA ILE A 432 -3.34 -9.47 -13.16
C ILE A 432 -4.38 -10.35 -13.86
N ASN A 433 -3.96 -11.49 -14.41
CA ASN A 433 -4.84 -12.42 -15.13
C ASN A 433 -5.42 -13.54 -14.25
N GLY A 434 -4.95 -13.69 -13.00
CA GLY A 434 -5.43 -14.69 -12.03
C GLY A 434 -4.93 -16.11 -12.27
N ASP A 435 -3.88 -16.32 -13.07
CA ASP A 435 -3.31 -17.64 -13.33
C ASP A 435 -2.30 -18.12 -12.25
N GLY A 436 -2.04 -17.26 -11.26
CA GLY A 436 -1.11 -17.50 -10.17
C GLY A 436 0.34 -17.30 -10.55
N VAL A 437 0.66 -16.76 -11.73
CA VAL A 437 2.01 -16.32 -12.12
C VAL A 437 2.13 -14.83 -11.77
N LEU A 438 3.36 -14.40 -11.46
CA LEU A 438 3.62 -12.99 -11.22
C LEU A 438 3.77 -12.29 -12.56
N ASP A 439 2.97 -11.27 -12.79
CA ASP A 439 2.99 -10.43 -13.97
C ASP A 439 3.61 -9.06 -13.64
N HIS A 440 4.16 -8.41 -14.66
CA HIS A 440 4.74 -7.09 -14.60
C HIS A 440 4.06 -6.18 -15.63
N VAL A 441 3.58 -5.02 -15.16
CA VAL A 441 2.98 -3.97 -16.00
C VAL A 441 3.81 -2.71 -15.93
N GLN A 442 4.17 -2.20 -17.10
CA GLN A 442 4.93 -0.97 -17.27
C GLN A 442 4.20 -0.04 -18.25
N ALA A 443 4.31 1.26 -18.03
CA ALA A 443 3.75 2.28 -18.92
C ALA A 443 4.79 3.35 -19.21
N VAL A 444 4.88 3.78 -20.47
CA VAL A 444 5.89 4.73 -20.94
C VAL A 444 5.27 6.05 -21.36
N GLY A 445 5.76 7.11 -20.72
CA GLY A 445 5.55 8.50 -21.09
C GLY A 445 6.55 8.95 -22.16
N GLY A 446 6.18 9.91 -23.02
CA GLY A 446 7.01 10.33 -24.16
C GLY A 446 8.24 11.18 -23.84
N GLY A 447 8.84 11.02 -22.66
CA GLY A 447 9.94 11.83 -22.15
C GLY A 447 11.18 11.02 -21.78
N GLY A 448 12.01 10.70 -22.78
CA GLY A 448 13.47 10.65 -22.64
C GLY A 448 14.14 9.55 -21.81
N ALA A 449 13.43 8.70 -21.07
CA ALA A 449 14.02 7.45 -20.57
C ALA A 449 13.79 6.37 -21.63
N GLU A 450 14.85 5.92 -22.30
CA GLU A 450 14.85 4.66 -23.04
C GLU A 450 14.56 3.53 -22.04
N GLN A 451 13.28 3.32 -21.73
CA GLN A 451 12.86 2.22 -20.88
C GLN A 451 12.88 0.96 -21.73
N THR A 452 13.94 0.18 -21.56
CA THR A 452 14.06 -1.15 -22.14
C THR A 452 12.99 -2.04 -21.51
N VAL A 453 12.12 -2.61 -22.36
CA VAL A 453 11.12 -3.57 -21.91
C VAL A 453 11.81 -4.87 -21.56
N SER A 454 11.43 -5.47 -20.44
CA SER A 454 11.95 -6.77 -19.97
C SER A 454 11.57 -7.97 -20.83
N THR A 455 10.97 -7.77 -22.00
CA THR A 455 10.59 -8.83 -22.95
C THR A 455 11.77 -9.47 -23.68
N GLY A 456 13.01 -9.06 -23.40
CA GLY A 456 14.20 -9.60 -24.08
C GLY A 456 14.33 -9.16 -25.55
N THR A 457 13.41 -8.31 -26.02
CA THR A 457 13.45 -7.62 -27.31
C THR A 457 13.78 -6.16 -27.07
N MET A 458 14.75 -5.62 -27.82
CA MET A 458 15.13 -4.19 -27.78
C MET A 458 14.08 -3.30 -28.48
N GLU A 459 12.79 -3.55 -28.25
CA GLU A 459 11.72 -2.73 -28.83
C GLU A 459 11.50 -1.49 -27.96
N ILE A 460 11.88 -0.33 -28.49
CA ILE A 460 11.60 0.98 -27.89
C ILE A 460 10.07 1.16 -27.86
N LEU A 461 9.51 1.32 -26.67
CA LEU A 461 8.07 1.56 -26.54
C LEU A 461 7.69 2.91 -27.14
N ARG A 462 6.56 2.90 -27.85
CA ARG A 462 5.94 4.14 -28.31
C ARG A 462 5.57 5.00 -27.09
N PRO A 463 5.67 6.32 -27.18
CA PRO A 463 5.10 7.19 -26.15
C PRO A 463 3.61 6.87 -25.98
N CYS A 464 3.07 7.03 -24.77
CA CYS A 464 1.64 6.77 -24.47
C CYS A 464 1.24 5.29 -24.59
N TRP A 465 2.11 4.38 -24.16
CA TRP A 465 1.88 2.95 -24.34
C TRP A 465 2.14 2.14 -23.06
N ALA A 466 1.35 1.09 -22.84
CA ALA A 466 1.48 0.17 -21.72
C ALA A 466 1.70 -1.26 -22.19
N VAL A 467 2.59 -1.96 -21.51
CA VAL A 467 2.91 -3.38 -21.71
C VAL A 467 2.65 -4.13 -20.43
N ALA A 468 1.97 -5.27 -20.54
CA ALA A 468 1.90 -6.26 -19.47
C ALA A 468 2.59 -7.54 -19.93
N SER A 469 3.40 -8.12 -19.05
CA SER A 469 4.18 -9.32 -19.29
C SER A 469 4.03 -10.29 -18.12
N SER A 470 4.11 -11.60 -18.38
CA SER A 470 3.96 -12.65 -17.38
C SER A 470 5.27 -13.39 -17.15
N GLY A 471 5.56 -13.65 -15.87
CA GLY A 471 6.72 -14.39 -15.40
C GLY A 471 7.90 -13.52 -14.96
N VAL A 472 8.66 -14.03 -13.98
CA VAL A 472 9.94 -13.46 -13.56
C VAL A 472 10.99 -14.58 -13.62
N PRO A 473 11.91 -14.61 -14.62
CA PRO A 473 12.01 -13.67 -15.76
C PRO A 473 10.83 -13.80 -16.74
N VAL A 474 10.61 -12.76 -17.56
CA VAL A 474 9.51 -12.64 -18.50
C VAL A 474 9.47 -13.81 -19.47
N ARG A 475 8.27 -14.39 -19.67
CA ARG A 475 8.03 -15.53 -20.56
C ARG A 475 7.05 -15.23 -21.68
N GLU A 476 6.06 -14.40 -21.38
CA GLU A 476 4.96 -14.10 -22.28
C GLU A 476 4.58 -12.64 -22.14
N GLN A 477 4.17 -12.01 -23.25
CA GLN A 477 3.54 -10.70 -23.21
C GLN A 477 2.03 -10.88 -23.15
N LEU A 478 1.41 -10.41 -22.06
CA LEU A 478 -0.04 -10.50 -21.87
C LEU A 478 -0.78 -9.51 -22.76
N PHE A 479 -0.31 -8.26 -22.82
CA PHE A 479 -0.87 -7.28 -23.73
C PHE A 479 0.06 -6.09 -24.02
N ASN A 480 -0.30 -5.36 -25.08
CA ASN A 480 0.30 -4.11 -25.50
C ASN A 480 -0.81 -3.12 -25.91
N ALA A 481 -0.96 -1.97 -25.25
CA ALA A 481 -2.09 -1.07 -25.53
C ALA A 481 -1.77 0.42 -25.34
N SER A 482 -2.44 1.28 -26.12
CA SER A 482 -2.37 2.73 -25.95
C SER A 482 -3.11 3.18 -24.69
N ILE A 483 -2.46 3.98 -23.85
CA ILE A 483 -3.09 4.54 -22.64
C ILE A 483 -3.67 5.94 -22.86
N CYS A 484 -3.24 6.64 -23.91
CA CYS A 484 -3.75 7.96 -24.27
C CYS A 484 -4.98 7.88 -25.17
N ARG A 485 -5.83 8.90 -25.15
CA ARG A 485 -7.08 8.91 -25.92
C ARG A 485 -6.78 9.16 -27.40
N TYR A 486 -7.40 8.36 -28.27
CA TYR A 486 -7.39 8.62 -29.71
C TYR A 486 -8.33 9.78 -30.02
N SER A 487 -7.80 10.91 -30.49
CA SER A 487 -8.62 12.03 -30.98
C SER A 487 -8.99 11.77 -32.44
N PRO A 488 -10.29 11.60 -32.79
CA PRO A 488 -10.70 11.38 -34.18
C PRO A 488 -10.53 12.62 -35.08
N PHE A 489 -10.34 13.81 -34.49
CA PHE A 489 -10.03 15.06 -35.18
C PHE A 489 -8.57 15.50 -34.96
N GLY A 490 -7.75 14.64 -34.36
CA GLY A 490 -6.34 14.90 -34.10
C GLY A 490 -5.52 14.58 -35.34
N VAL A 491 -5.01 15.62 -35.99
CA VAL A 491 -3.85 15.58 -36.86
C VAL A 491 -2.74 14.83 -36.10
N PHE A 492 -2.59 13.54 -36.33
CA PHE A 492 -1.34 12.89 -36.00
C PHE A 492 -0.31 13.48 -36.97
N HIS A 493 0.64 14.25 -36.43
CA HIS A 493 1.97 14.36 -37.00
C HIS A 493 2.55 12.94 -37.04
N GLN A 494 2.14 12.16 -38.03
CA GLN A 494 2.57 10.79 -38.28
C GLN A 494 4.01 10.74 -38.85
N GLY A 495 4.81 11.79 -38.61
CA GLY A 495 6.14 11.99 -39.18
C GLY A 495 7.23 12.51 -38.23
N ASP A 496 6.94 12.92 -36.99
CA ASP A 496 7.92 13.71 -36.20
C ASP A 496 8.64 12.94 -35.07
N PHE A 497 8.58 11.61 -35.05
CA PHE A 497 9.40 10.80 -34.11
C PHE A 497 10.57 10.05 -34.78
N SER A 498 10.80 10.25 -36.08
CA SER A 498 12.06 9.88 -36.74
C SER A 498 12.98 11.09 -36.80
N SER A 499 13.84 11.25 -35.78
CA SER A 499 14.91 12.25 -35.81
C SER A 499 15.93 11.90 -36.89
N GLN A 500 15.73 12.41 -38.10
CA GLN A 500 16.79 12.66 -39.08
C GLN A 500 16.29 13.54 -40.22
N THR A 501 15.74 14.73 -39.92
CA THR A 501 15.68 15.77 -40.96
C THR A 501 15.74 17.17 -40.35
N PHE A 502 16.62 17.98 -40.94
CA PHE A 502 17.02 19.32 -40.55
C PHE A 502 15.83 20.29 -40.46
N GLY A 503 15.78 21.03 -39.35
CA GLY A 503 15.35 22.44 -39.32
C GLY A 503 13.86 22.73 -39.48
N HIS A 504 13.08 22.57 -38.42
CA HIS A 504 12.09 23.58 -38.00
C HIS A 504 11.58 23.29 -36.58
N ASN A 505 11.74 24.25 -35.67
CA ASN A 505 11.26 24.19 -34.29
C ASN A 505 9.72 24.08 -34.26
N THR A 506 9.17 22.91 -33.94
CA THR A 506 7.81 22.79 -33.38
C THR A 506 7.91 23.07 -31.88
N VAL A 507 7.46 24.27 -31.54
CA VAL A 507 7.43 24.86 -30.20
C VAL A 507 6.28 24.21 -29.40
N ASN A 508 6.61 23.64 -28.23
CA ASN A 508 5.70 23.36 -27.09
C ASN A 508 4.81 22.10 -27.08
N ALA A 509 5.37 20.88 -27.10
CA ALA A 509 4.69 19.73 -26.51
C ALA A 509 5.57 19.13 -25.40
N ALA A 510 5.23 19.43 -24.14
CA ALA A 510 5.90 18.82 -22.99
C ALA A 510 5.76 17.28 -23.06
N PRO A 511 6.79 16.51 -22.67
CA PRO A 511 6.70 15.06 -22.65
C PRO A 511 5.55 14.61 -21.73
N ILE A 512 4.78 13.63 -22.18
CA ILE A 512 3.68 13.07 -21.39
C ILE A 512 4.29 12.23 -20.27
N GLU A 513 3.95 12.52 -19.02
CA GLU A 513 4.30 11.67 -17.88
C GLU A 513 3.17 10.69 -17.59
N VAL A 514 3.50 9.55 -16.99
CA VAL A 514 2.54 8.51 -16.62
C VAL A 514 2.81 8.11 -15.18
N ALA A 515 1.78 8.11 -14.34
CA ALA A 515 1.91 7.66 -12.95
C ALA A 515 2.04 6.12 -12.90
N THR A 516 2.68 5.60 -11.85
CA THR A 516 2.84 4.15 -11.69
C THR A 516 1.48 3.44 -11.67
N PRO A 517 1.25 2.40 -12.51
CA PRO A 517 -0.04 1.73 -12.60
C PRO A 517 -0.48 1.07 -11.30
N ILE A 518 -1.80 0.97 -11.09
CA ILE A 518 -2.38 0.28 -9.94
C ILE A 518 -3.31 -0.85 -10.37
N LEU A 519 -3.56 -1.79 -9.47
CA LEU A 519 -4.52 -2.87 -9.65
C LEU A 519 -5.80 -2.61 -8.84
N ILE A 520 -6.95 -2.66 -9.48
CA ILE A 520 -8.26 -2.67 -8.80
C ILE A 520 -8.78 -4.11 -8.79
N PRO A 521 -8.91 -4.73 -7.60
CA PRO A 521 -9.33 -6.12 -7.51
C PRO A 521 -10.74 -6.28 -8.03
N ARG A 522 -10.98 -7.36 -8.77
CA ARG A 522 -12.29 -7.65 -9.34
C ARG A 522 -12.82 -8.95 -8.78
N ASN A 523 -14.09 -8.91 -8.37
CA ASN A 523 -14.81 -10.13 -8.00
C ASN A 523 -15.46 -10.71 -9.26
N ASP A 524 -14.79 -11.67 -9.88
CA ASP A 524 -15.29 -12.43 -11.02
C ASP A 524 -16.08 -13.69 -10.59
N GLY A 525 -16.33 -13.86 -9.29
CA GLY A 525 -17.01 -15.03 -8.73
C GLY A 525 -16.14 -16.29 -8.67
N HIS A 526 -14.89 -16.22 -9.13
CA HIS A 526 -13.93 -17.31 -9.03
C HIS A 526 -13.03 -17.14 -7.81
N LYS A 527 -12.66 -18.27 -7.18
CA LYS A 527 -11.68 -18.28 -6.10
C LYS A 527 -10.29 -18.36 -6.71
N HIS A 528 -9.71 -17.20 -6.99
CA HIS A 528 -8.29 -17.10 -7.35
C HIS A 528 -7.42 -17.61 -6.20
N GLN A 529 -6.37 -18.37 -6.53
CA GLN A 529 -5.47 -18.95 -5.52
C GLN A 529 -4.53 -17.87 -4.97
N LYS A 530 -4.95 -17.13 -3.94
CA LYS A 530 -4.12 -16.16 -3.20
C LYS A 530 -3.39 -15.11 -4.07
N GLY A 531 -3.83 -14.90 -5.31
CA GLY A 531 -3.32 -13.90 -6.24
C GLY A 531 -4.31 -12.74 -6.37
N SER A 532 -3.78 -11.57 -6.72
CA SER A 532 -4.54 -10.35 -6.92
C SER A 532 -5.02 -10.23 -8.36
N HIS A 533 -6.24 -10.69 -8.65
CA HIS A 533 -6.88 -10.56 -9.96
C HIS A 533 -7.66 -9.24 -10.07
N GLY A 534 -7.51 -8.51 -11.16
CA GLY A 534 -8.17 -7.22 -11.31
C GLY A 534 -7.94 -6.49 -12.63
N ASP A 535 -8.53 -5.30 -12.71
CA ASP A 535 -8.30 -4.36 -13.81
C ASP A 535 -7.10 -3.46 -13.46
N VAL A 536 -6.23 -3.20 -14.43
CA VAL A 536 -5.08 -2.30 -14.28
C VAL A 536 -5.46 -0.90 -14.74
N ILE A 537 -5.17 0.09 -13.89
CA ILE A 537 -5.51 1.50 -14.13
C ILE A 537 -4.25 2.29 -14.41
N PHE A 538 -4.34 3.18 -15.40
CA PHE A 538 -3.28 4.09 -15.83
C PHE A 538 -3.75 5.53 -15.73
N LEU A 539 -2.84 6.44 -15.38
CA LEU A 539 -3.06 7.88 -15.31
C LEU A 539 -1.96 8.61 -16.07
N THR A 540 -2.34 9.51 -16.98
CA THR A 540 -1.40 10.34 -17.74
C THR A 540 -1.39 11.78 -17.23
N SER A 541 -0.31 12.52 -17.49
CA SER A 541 -0.17 13.93 -17.09
C SER A 541 -1.22 14.86 -17.68
N ARG A 542 -1.95 14.39 -18.70
CA ARG A 542 -3.11 15.08 -19.30
C ARG A 542 -4.42 14.85 -18.56
N GLY A 543 -4.41 14.12 -17.44
CA GLY A 543 -5.62 13.76 -16.69
C GLY A 543 -6.43 12.63 -17.34
N GLU A 544 -5.86 11.87 -18.28
CA GLU A 544 -6.53 10.72 -18.88
C GLU A 544 -6.38 9.49 -17.98
N VAL A 545 -7.50 8.87 -17.64
CA VAL A 545 -7.55 7.66 -16.82
C VAL A 545 -8.07 6.51 -17.67
N THR A 546 -7.29 5.44 -17.79
CA THR A 546 -7.64 4.30 -18.64
C THR A 546 -7.62 3.01 -17.83
N SER A 547 -8.65 2.18 -18.01
CA SER A 547 -8.74 0.85 -17.38
C SER A 547 -8.63 -0.27 -18.40
N TYR A 548 -7.73 -1.21 -18.13
CA TYR A 548 -7.52 -2.41 -18.93
C TYR A 548 -7.68 -3.68 -18.10
N ALA A 549 -8.34 -4.68 -18.67
CA ALA A 549 -8.31 -6.05 -18.17
C ALA A 549 -7.39 -6.90 -19.06
N ALA A 550 -6.64 -7.82 -18.45
CA ALA A 550 -5.92 -8.84 -19.20
C ALA A 550 -6.93 -9.79 -19.88
N GLY A 551 -6.75 -10.05 -21.17
CA GLY A 551 -7.55 -11.00 -21.93
C GLY A 551 -7.31 -12.44 -21.43
N VAL A 552 -8.36 -13.25 -21.48
CA VAL A 552 -8.30 -14.67 -21.10
C VAL A 552 -7.58 -15.44 -22.21
N HIS A 553 -6.55 -16.23 -21.87
CA HIS A 553 -5.71 -16.99 -22.82
C HIS A 553 -4.90 -16.13 -23.83
N GLY A 554 -4.31 -15.01 -23.39
CA GLY A 554 -3.40 -14.22 -24.25
C GLY A 554 -4.10 -13.38 -25.33
N GLN A 555 -5.42 -13.16 -25.20
CA GLN A 555 -6.22 -12.37 -26.17
C GLN A 555 -6.00 -10.83 -26.10
N GLY A 556 -4.82 -10.36 -25.69
CA GLY A 556 -4.49 -8.94 -25.62
C GLY A 556 -5.24 -8.16 -24.54
N ALA A 557 -5.20 -6.83 -24.61
CA ALA A 557 -5.82 -5.95 -23.61
C ALA A 557 -7.29 -5.70 -23.94
N ILE A 558 -8.17 -5.81 -22.95
CA ILE A 558 -9.57 -5.39 -23.07
C ILE A 558 -9.73 -4.04 -22.37
N ARG A 559 -9.87 -2.95 -23.15
CA ARG A 559 -10.17 -1.62 -22.59
C ARG A 559 -11.58 -1.62 -22.01
N ARG A 560 -11.71 -1.42 -20.70
CA ARG A 560 -13.01 -1.37 -20.02
C ARG A 560 -13.66 -0.01 -20.20
N TRP A 561 -12.92 1.02 -19.87
CA TRP A 561 -13.35 2.40 -19.94
C TRP A 561 -12.13 3.32 -20.03
N GLN A 562 -12.37 4.55 -20.46
CA GLN A 562 -11.40 5.63 -20.49
C GLN A 562 -12.12 6.93 -20.17
N LEU A 563 -11.58 7.69 -19.23
CA LEU A 563 -12.13 8.95 -18.73
C LEU A 563 -11.09 10.06 -18.91
N LEU A 564 -11.56 11.28 -19.14
CA LEU A 564 -10.75 12.49 -19.01
C LEU A 564 -11.18 13.20 -17.73
N THR A 565 -10.23 13.45 -16.83
CA THR A 565 -10.42 14.13 -15.54
C THR A 565 -9.65 15.45 -15.54
N GLY A 566 -9.97 16.38 -14.64
CA GLY A 566 -9.16 17.59 -14.45
C GLY A 566 -7.89 17.37 -13.61
N SER A 567 -7.60 16.13 -13.22
CA SER A 567 -6.39 15.74 -12.48
C SER A 567 -5.14 15.68 -13.37
N SER A 568 -4.87 16.75 -14.12
CA SER A 568 -3.64 16.93 -14.92
C SER A 568 -2.49 17.52 -14.09
N TRP A 569 -1.25 17.33 -14.53
CA TRP A 569 -0.07 17.97 -13.95
C TRP A 569 0.99 18.24 -15.02
N SER A 570 1.91 19.16 -14.72
CA SER A 570 3.08 19.40 -15.56
C SER A 570 4.33 19.59 -14.72
N ASN A 571 5.36 18.79 -15.01
CA ASN A 571 6.68 18.92 -14.41
C ASN A 571 7.64 19.33 -15.53
N LEU A 572 7.80 20.64 -15.74
CA LEU A 572 8.75 21.15 -16.72
C LEU A 572 10.17 21.05 -16.14
N PRO A 573 11.17 20.58 -16.92
CA PRO A 573 12.56 20.61 -16.48
C PRO A 573 13.02 22.07 -16.33
N SER A 574 13.32 22.50 -15.11
CA SER A 574 13.77 23.87 -14.84
C SER A 574 15.21 24.09 -15.37
N PRO A 575 15.49 25.19 -16.09
CA PRO A 575 16.79 25.46 -16.71
C PRO A 575 17.91 25.89 -15.74
N ALA A 576 17.72 25.87 -14.41
CA ALA A 576 18.65 26.50 -13.45
C ALA A 576 19.22 25.60 -12.34
N GLY A 577 19.00 24.28 -12.35
CA GLY A 577 19.53 23.38 -11.30
C GLY A 577 18.96 23.62 -9.88
N MET A 578 18.03 24.58 -9.73
CA MET A 578 17.12 24.70 -8.61
C MET A 578 15.94 23.78 -8.90
N VAL A 579 15.69 22.79 -8.05
CA VAL A 579 14.52 21.92 -8.18
C VAL A 579 13.30 22.75 -7.78
N GLU A 580 12.57 23.27 -8.77
CA GLU A 580 11.19 23.72 -8.54
C GLU A 580 10.36 22.55 -8.01
N GLU A 581 9.36 22.84 -7.18
CA GLU A 581 8.56 21.83 -6.50
C GLU A 581 7.81 20.97 -7.52
N LYS A 582 8.34 19.75 -7.73
CA LYS A 582 7.75 18.77 -8.64
C LYS A 582 6.39 18.33 -8.12
N VAL A 583 5.36 18.46 -8.94
CA VAL A 583 4.01 17.96 -8.65
C VAL A 583 4.05 16.44 -8.58
N VAL A 584 3.54 15.88 -7.48
CA VAL A 584 3.44 14.44 -7.26
C VAL A 584 2.00 13.99 -7.50
N PRO A 585 1.70 13.35 -8.64
CA PRO A 585 0.34 12.87 -8.90
C PRO A 585 -0.02 11.73 -7.96
N THR A 586 -1.32 11.56 -7.70
CA THR A 586 -1.84 10.41 -6.97
C THR A 586 -2.57 9.49 -7.93
N LEU A 587 -2.21 8.21 -7.95
CA LEU A 587 -3.02 7.13 -8.50
C LEU A 587 -3.04 6.01 -7.46
N LYS A 588 -4.17 5.84 -6.78
CA LYS A 588 -4.26 4.92 -5.63
C LYS A 588 -5.61 4.22 -5.57
N ALA A 589 -5.58 2.96 -5.14
CA ALA A 589 -6.79 2.22 -4.77
C ALA A 589 -7.10 2.50 -3.28
N LEU A 590 -8.31 2.93 -2.97
CA LEU A 590 -8.77 3.14 -1.59
C LEU A 590 -10.19 2.61 -1.41
N SER A 591 -10.62 2.38 -0.18
CA SER A 591 -12.04 2.11 0.11
C SER A 591 -12.70 3.34 0.70
N LEU A 592 -13.95 3.64 0.32
CA LEU A 592 -14.72 4.76 0.87
C LEU A 592 -15.15 4.56 2.33
N HIS A 593 -14.91 3.36 2.87
CA HIS A 593 -15.16 3.01 4.26
C HIS A 593 -13.88 2.44 4.85
N ALA A 594 -13.57 2.77 6.11
CA ALA A 594 -12.37 2.29 6.79
C ALA A 594 -12.22 0.75 6.82
N HIS A 595 -13.33 0.03 6.70
CA HIS A 595 -13.39 -1.45 6.64
C HIS A 595 -14.13 -1.98 5.40
N GLY A 596 -14.26 -1.16 4.36
CA GLY A 596 -14.91 -1.54 3.13
C GLY A 596 -14.05 -2.51 2.31
N SER A 597 -14.70 -3.44 1.62
CA SER A 597 -14.05 -4.37 0.68
C SER A 597 -14.06 -3.89 -0.76
N GLN A 598 -14.85 -2.86 -1.07
CA GLN A 598 -14.91 -2.25 -2.39
C GLN A 598 -13.86 -1.15 -2.49
N ALA A 599 -12.93 -1.33 -3.43
CA ALA A 599 -11.93 -0.33 -3.78
C ALA A 599 -12.48 0.60 -4.86
N VAL A 600 -12.26 1.90 -4.71
CA VAL A 600 -12.43 2.95 -5.72
C VAL A 600 -11.05 3.48 -6.11
N VAL A 601 -10.99 4.22 -7.21
CA VAL A 601 -9.75 4.82 -7.71
C VAL A 601 -9.71 6.29 -7.27
N LEU A 602 -8.68 6.68 -6.53
CA LEU A 602 -8.34 8.07 -6.27
C LEU A 602 -7.27 8.52 -7.26
N VAL A 603 -7.56 9.62 -7.93
CA VAL A 603 -6.69 10.29 -8.89
C VAL A 603 -6.47 11.72 -8.41
N ALA A 604 -5.24 12.22 -8.39
CA ALA A 604 -4.99 13.63 -8.10
C ALA A 604 -3.88 14.18 -9.00
N GLY A 605 -4.13 15.38 -9.51
CA GLY A 605 -3.17 16.19 -10.27
C GLY A 605 -2.77 17.43 -9.49
N GLU A 606 -2.49 18.50 -10.23
CA GLU A 606 -2.04 19.78 -9.67
C GLU A 606 -3.15 20.55 -8.95
N GLN A 607 -4.35 20.60 -9.54
CA GLN A 607 -5.46 21.46 -9.08
C GLN A 607 -6.71 20.68 -8.67
N GLU A 608 -6.82 19.41 -9.07
CA GLU A 608 -8.04 18.62 -8.86
C GLU A 608 -7.71 17.18 -8.50
N ALA A 609 -8.42 16.65 -7.49
CA ALA A 609 -8.50 15.23 -7.20
C ALA A 609 -9.89 14.69 -7.54
N THR A 610 -9.94 13.51 -8.13
CA THR A 610 -11.16 12.84 -8.56
C THR A 610 -11.23 11.42 -8.02
N ILE A 611 -12.44 10.99 -7.67
CA ILE A 611 -12.71 9.63 -7.21
C ILE A 611 -13.57 8.95 -8.27
N ILE A 612 -13.13 7.77 -8.72
CA ILE A 612 -13.71 7.04 -9.83
C ILE A 612 -14.12 5.65 -9.35
N SER A 613 -15.33 5.24 -9.71
CA SER A 613 -15.79 3.88 -9.44
C SER A 613 -15.01 2.85 -10.27
N PRO A 614 -14.96 1.58 -9.86
CA PRO A 614 -14.39 0.50 -10.68
C PRO A 614 -15.01 0.39 -12.09
N SER A 615 -16.26 0.83 -12.24
CA SER A 615 -16.96 0.86 -13.54
C SER A 615 -16.62 2.05 -14.42
N GLY A 616 -15.83 3.02 -13.94
CA GLY A 616 -15.42 4.20 -14.71
C GLY A 616 -16.39 5.40 -14.60
N SER A 617 -17.27 5.42 -13.60
CA SER A 617 -18.10 6.60 -13.31
C SER A 617 -17.40 7.52 -12.31
N LEU A 618 -17.45 8.83 -12.55
CA LEU A 618 -16.97 9.83 -11.59
C LEU A 618 -17.92 9.85 -10.38
N LEU A 619 -17.36 9.69 -9.18
CA LEU A 619 -18.10 9.71 -7.91
C LEU A 619 -18.00 11.07 -7.22
N ALA A 620 -16.80 11.65 -7.18
CA ALA A 620 -16.55 12.96 -6.58
C ALA A 620 -15.37 13.66 -7.26
N SER A 621 -15.35 14.99 -7.16
CA SER A 621 -14.24 15.85 -7.55
C SER A 621 -13.96 16.84 -6.42
N ILE A 622 -12.68 17.16 -6.22
CA ILE A 622 -12.15 17.95 -5.13
C ILE A 622 -11.17 18.95 -5.73
N LEU A 623 -11.39 20.24 -5.49
CA LEU A 623 -10.42 21.26 -5.86
C LEU A 623 -9.32 21.32 -4.80
N LEU A 624 -8.06 21.25 -5.23
CA LEU A 624 -6.90 21.30 -4.35
C LEU A 624 -6.45 22.75 -4.19
N PRO A 625 -6.19 23.23 -2.96
CA PRO A 625 -5.74 24.61 -2.72
C PRO A 625 -4.34 24.89 -3.28
N SER A 626 -3.50 23.86 -3.42
CA SER A 626 -2.12 23.96 -3.89
C SER A 626 -1.64 22.58 -4.40
N PRO A 627 -0.61 22.54 -5.27
CA PRO A 627 -0.12 21.28 -5.83
C PRO A 627 0.41 20.31 -4.76
N PRO A 628 0.14 19.00 -4.89
CA PRO A 628 0.64 17.98 -3.97
C PRO A 628 2.15 17.74 -4.13
N ILE A 629 2.86 17.69 -3.01
CA ILE A 629 4.28 17.27 -2.95
C ILE A 629 4.46 15.78 -2.58
N LEU A 630 3.36 15.16 -2.14
CA LEU A 630 3.22 13.74 -1.82
C LEU A 630 1.88 13.23 -2.37
N PRO A 631 1.74 11.92 -2.64
CA PRO A 631 0.44 11.35 -2.93
C PRO A 631 -0.55 11.64 -1.79
N LEU A 632 -1.81 11.89 -2.11
CA LEU A 632 -2.85 12.13 -1.11
C LEU A 632 -2.92 10.95 -0.13
N LEU A 633 -2.94 11.28 1.15
CA LEU A 633 -3.06 10.31 2.23
C LEU A 633 -4.54 10.06 2.53
N ASP A 634 -4.88 8.83 2.87
CA ASP A 634 -6.22 8.39 3.21
C ASP A 634 -6.27 7.86 4.64
N GLY A 635 -7.30 8.20 5.38
CA GLY A 635 -7.51 7.74 6.75
C GLY A 635 -8.76 8.34 7.38
N ASP A 636 -9.38 7.63 8.32
CA ASP A 636 -10.56 8.09 9.05
C ASP A 636 -10.15 8.99 10.22
N PHE A 637 -9.86 10.27 9.93
CA PHE A 637 -9.49 11.21 10.99
C PHE A 637 -10.70 11.81 11.69
N SER A 638 -11.86 11.85 11.03
CA SER A 638 -13.13 12.29 11.62
C SER A 638 -13.77 11.24 12.56
N ASN A 639 -13.32 9.98 12.47
CA ASN A 639 -13.78 8.82 13.23
C ASN A 639 -15.27 8.50 12.99
N ASP A 640 -15.77 8.75 11.77
CA ASP A 640 -17.14 8.46 11.36
C ASP A 640 -17.27 7.13 10.57
N GLY A 641 -16.15 6.43 10.37
CA GLY A 641 -16.04 5.18 9.63
C GLY A 641 -15.90 5.36 8.11
N LEU A 642 -15.85 6.59 7.62
CA LEU A 642 -15.54 6.95 6.24
C LEU A 642 -14.05 7.25 6.07
N THR A 643 -13.60 7.26 4.83
CA THR A 643 -12.20 7.51 4.51
C THR A 643 -12.02 8.97 4.14
N ASP A 644 -11.41 9.73 5.04
CA ASP A 644 -11.05 11.12 4.81
C ASP A 644 -9.71 11.22 4.06
N LEU A 645 -9.42 12.39 3.50
CA LEU A 645 -8.22 12.65 2.71
C LEU A 645 -7.37 13.76 3.31
N VAL A 646 -6.05 13.61 3.22
CA VAL A 646 -5.08 14.62 3.63
C VAL A 646 -4.15 14.95 2.47
N LEU A 647 -4.08 16.24 2.14
CA LEU A 647 -3.19 16.82 1.14
C LEU A 647 -1.98 17.43 1.84
N VAL A 648 -0.79 17.10 1.36
CA VAL A 648 0.46 17.72 1.79
C VAL A 648 1.00 18.58 0.66
N THR A 649 1.19 19.86 0.93
CA THR A 649 1.77 20.84 0.00
C THR A 649 3.01 21.46 0.63
N SER A 650 3.69 22.32 -0.10
CA SER A 650 4.85 23.06 0.41
C SER A 650 4.52 24.09 1.48
N ASN A 651 3.31 24.65 1.41
CA ASN A 651 2.86 25.72 2.32
C ASN A 651 2.06 25.21 3.52
N GLY A 652 1.69 23.92 3.52
CA GLY A 652 0.92 23.35 4.63
C GLY A 652 0.28 22.00 4.33
N ILE A 653 -0.52 21.56 5.28
CA ILE A 653 -1.26 20.30 5.26
C ILE A 653 -2.74 20.62 5.36
N TYR A 654 -3.56 20.00 4.51
CA TYR A 654 -5.00 20.26 4.40
C TYR A 654 -5.77 18.95 4.53
N GLY A 655 -6.85 18.94 5.31
CA GLY A 655 -7.74 17.79 5.48
C GLY A 655 -9.11 17.99 4.84
N PHE A 656 -9.59 16.95 4.17
CA PHE A 656 -10.91 16.88 3.55
C PHE A 656 -11.70 15.74 4.17
N VAL A 657 -12.91 16.03 4.67
CA VAL A 657 -13.79 15.03 5.28
C VAL A 657 -14.75 14.49 4.23
N GLN A 658 -14.88 13.16 4.18
CA GLN A 658 -15.87 12.52 3.35
C GLN A 658 -17.27 12.75 3.94
N THR A 659 -18.21 13.17 3.11
CA THR A 659 -19.60 13.43 3.50
C THR A 659 -20.53 12.61 2.64
N ARG A 660 -21.61 12.12 3.25
CA ARG A 660 -22.71 11.47 2.54
C ARG A 660 -23.79 12.51 2.32
N GLN A 661 -24.11 12.80 1.06
CA GLN A 661 -25.32 13.53 0.77
C GLN A 661 -26.46 12.52 0.69
N PRO A 662 -27.46 12.54 1.60
CA PRO A 662 -28.64 11.72 1.40
C PRO A 662 -29.24 12.09 0.05
N GLY A 663 -29.62 11.11 -0.76
CA GLY A 663 -30.12 11.31 -2.13
C GLY A 663 -31.37 12.19 -2.16
N ALA A 664 -31.17 13.51 -2.10
CA ALA A 664 -32.22 14.50 -1.91
C ALA A 664 -33.16 14.52 -3.11
N LEU A 665 -32.66 14.17 -4.30
CA LEU A 665 -33.45 14.08 -5.52
C LEU A 665 -34.46 12.92 -5.47
N PHE A 666 -34.06 11.73 -5.03
CA PHE A 666 -34.99 10.60 -4.92
C PHE A 666 -35.98 10.81 -3.78
N PHE A 667 -35.52 11.33 -2.64
CA PHE A 667 -36.40 11.68 -1.52
C PHE A 667 -37.40 12.77 -1.92
N SER A 668 -36.94 13.86 -2.54
CA SER A 668 -37.80 14.96 -3.01
C SER A 668 -38.77 14.52 -4.11
N SER A 669 -38.30 13.73 -5.09
CA SER A 669 -39.15 13.17 -6.13
C SER A 669 -40.25 12.29 -5.55
N LEU A 670 -39.92 11.46 -4.56
CA LEU A 670 -40.89 10.58 -3.95
C LEU A 670 -41.87 11.34 -3.06
N VAL A 671 -41.40 12.28 -2.23
CA VAL A 671 -42.26 13.19 -1.48
C VAL A 671 -43.17 13.98 -2.43
N GLY A 672 -42.66 14.44 -3.56
CA GLY A 672 -43.43 15.07 -4.64
C GLY A 672 -44.52 14.14 -5.20
N CYS A 673 -44.18 12.89 -5.52
CA CYS A 673 -45.15 11.87 -5.94
C CYS A 673 -46.24 11.64 -4.89
N LEU A 674 -45.87 11.59 -3.60
CA LEU A 674 -46.80 11.41 -2.49
C LEU A 674 -47.75 12.60 -2.35
N ILE A 675 -47.25 13.82 -2.50
CA ILE A 675 -48.06 15.06 -2.50
C ILE A 675 -49.06 15.04 -3.68
N ILE A 676 -48.63 14.65 -4.88
CA ILE A 676 -49.51 14.54 -6.05
C ILE A 676 -50.62 13.51 -5.82
N VAL A 677 -50.28 12.32 -5.29
CA VAL A 677 -51.26 11.29 -4.96
C VAL A 677 -52.27 11.80 -3.92
N MET A 678 -51.79 12.51 -2.89
CA MET A 678 -52.65 13.14 -1.89
C MET A 678 -53.59 14.19 -2.50
N ALA A 679 -53.10 15.03 -3.42
CA ALA A 679 -53.90 16.02 -4.11
C ALA A 679 -55.00 15.37 -4.97
N VAL A 680 -54.67 14.33 -5.75
CA VAL A 680 -55.64 13.56 -6.56
C VAL A 680 -56.71 12.92 -5.67
N ILE A 681 -56.32 12.37 -4.52
CA ILE A 681 -57.23 11.76 -3.55
C ILE A 681 -58.17 12.82 -2.93
N LEU A 682 -57.69 14.02 -2.64
CA LEU A 682 -58.50 15.12 -2.11
C LEU A 682 -59.50 15.63 -3.15
N VAL A 683 -59.05 15.83 -4.39
CA VAL A 683 -59.89 16.25 -5.51
C VAL A 683 -60.98 15.21 -5.80
N SER A 684 -60.61 13.92 -5.86
CA SER A 684 -61.57 12.82 -6.05
C SER A 684 -62.60 12.72 -4.92
N GLN A 685 -62.21 13.02 -3.68
CA GLN A 685 -63.16 13.09 -2.56
C GLN A 685 -64.11 14.28 -2.67
N HIS A 686 -63.61 15.45 -3.08
CA HIS A 686 -64.45 16.63 -3.29
C HIS A 686 -65.51 16.37 -4.37
N PHE A 687 -65.12 15.74 -5.49
CA PHE A 687 -66.05 15.38 -6.57
C PHE A 687 -67.00 14.23 -6.24
N ASN A 688 -66.62 13.30 -5.35
CA ASN A 688 -67.51 12.22 -4.92
C ASN A 688 -68.45 12.64 -3.77
N SER A 689 -68.07 13.63 -2.96
CA SER A 689 -68.91 14.18 -1.88
C SER A 689 -70.14 14.91 -2.42
N THR A 690 -70.01 15.60 -3.57
CA THR A 690 -71.13 16.33 -4.22
C THR A 690 -72.23 15.44 -4.79
N LYS A 691 -72.04 14.10 -4.83
CA LYS A 691 -73.06 13.14 -5.29
C LYS A 691 -73.89 12.48 -4.16
N SER A 692 -73.72 12.89 -2.91
CA SER A 692 -74.56 12.44 -1.80
C SER A 692 -75.96 13.10 -1.84
N LYS A 693 -76.95 12.44 -2.45
CA LYS A 693 -78.38 12.83 -2.37
C LYS A 693 -78.87 12.81 -0.91
N PRO A 694 -79.71 13.76 -0.47
CA PRO A 694 -80.27 13.76 0.89
C PRO A 694 -81.28 12.61 1.05
N ARG A 695 -81.24 11.93 2.20
CA ARG A 695 -82.25 10.95 2.63
C ARG A 695 -83.62 11.64 2.71
N ALA A 696 -84.60 11.11 1.98
CA ALA A 696 -85.99 11.55 2.04
C ALA A 696 -86.57 11.34 3.45
N PHE A 697 -87.20 12.38 3.98
CA PHE A 697 -87.92 12.38 5.24
C PHE A 697 -89.28 11.70 5.02
N GLU A 698 -89.52 10.57 5.69
CA GLU A 698 -90.77 9.83 5.63
C GLU A 698 -91.83 10.56 6.48
N ARG A 699 -92.79 11.23 5.82
CA ARG A 699 -93.96 11.86 6.46
C ARG A 699 -95.03 10.78 6.72
N LYS A 700 -95.30 10.49 8.00
CA LYS A 700 -96.51 9.79 8.44
C LYS A 700 -97.75 10.62 8.06
N SER A 701 -98.70 10.00 7.39
CA SER A 701 -100.04 10.54 7.10
C SER A 701 -100.88 10.61 8.38
N ILE A 702 -101.54 11.75 8.59
CA ILE A 702 -102.70 11.89 9.46
C ILE A 702 -103.84 12.36 8.56
N ASP A 703 -104.91 11.56 8.51
CA ASP A 703 -106.19 11.84 7.84
C ASP A 703 -106.86 13.12 8.37
N PRO A 704 -107.58 13.85 7.51
CA PRO A 704 -108.80 14.54 7.90
C PRO A 704 -110.04 13.91 7.23
N ARG A 705 -111.19 14.11 7.87
CA ARG A 705 -112.54 13.76 7.39
C ARG A 705 -112.82 14.21 5.95
#